data_AF-A0A258UUP1-F1
#
_entry.id   AF-A0A258UUP1-F1
#
_cell.length_a   1.000
_cell.length_b   1.000
_cell.length_c   1.000
_cell.angle_alpha   90.00
_cell.angle_beta   90.00
_cell.angle_gamma   90.00
#
_symmetry.space_group_name_H-M   'P 1'
#
loop_
_entity.id
_entity.type
_entity.pdbx_description
1 polymer ?
#
loop_
_entity_poly.entity_id
_entity_poly.type
_entity_poly.pdbx_seq_one_letter_code
_entity_poly.pdbx_strand_id
1 'polypeptide(L)'
;MNAPTPAALLQADALPAARLREIPYNYTSFSDREIVIRFLGEEIWEILNTLREQRKTGRSARMLFEVLGDLWVVSRNPYLQDDLLDNPKRRKALIDALYHRIAAIDERSAGNINVQKLVTAAKQAVQKFSDDFRQTYDLRKKALSKLSKYTRKDNIQFDGLARVSHVTDATDWRVEYPFVVLNPDTEAEIAYLVRTCIELGLTVIPRGGGTGYTGGAIPLTPLSAVINTEKLDQHTGVQMRTLPGVARQVATIECGAGVVTRRAMEAATEAGLEFACDPTSADASCIGGNVAMNAGGKKAVLWGTALDNLASWRMVTPDATWMEIERLDHNLGKIHDIEMARFKVSRYDMDMKTLLAEPEIIAIPGPSFRKVGLGKDVTDKFLSGLPGIQKEGCDGLITSATFILHRMPKYVRTIALEFFGNVSHAVPAIVEIKDYLDATAKQEPAVILAGLEHMDERYIKAVGYATKAARQQRPKMVLIADIASDDENAVGEVASAVVRICNARNGEGFIAVSSEARKKFWLDRARTAAIAKHTNAFKINEDVVIPLPKLGEYSDGIERINIELSIKNKLKLVDALELFMQGDLPLQPDEDGNADVESVQSKQVMALQLLRDLRAKWRLILNTLDEPIATLGEMGKPFAQHENV
;
A
#
# COMPACT_ATOMS: atom_id res chain seq x y z
N MET A 1 -15.01 22.25 -16.79
CA MET A 1 -14.67 23.64 -17.10
C MET A 1 -14.36 24.33 -15.77
N ASN A 2 -13.10 24.68 -15.54
CA ASN A 2 -12.72 25.53 -14.41
C ASN A 2 -12.94 26.97 -14.89
N ALA A 3 -14.00 27.62 -14.42
CA ALA A 3 -14.08 29.07 -14.56
C ALA A 3 -12.88 29.71 -13.83
N PRO A 4 -12.22 30.72 -14.40
CA PRO A 4 -11.16 31.43 -13.69
C PRO A 4 -11.75 32.04 -12.42
N THR A 5 -11.11 31.78 -11.28
CA THR A 5 -11.47 32.39 -9.99
C THR A 5 -11.35 33.91 -10.15
N PRO A 6 -12.44 34.69 -9.97
CA PRO A 6 -12.38 36.14 -10.10
C PRO A 6 -11.30 36.74 -9.20
N ALA A 7 -10.50 37.67 -9.72
CA ALA A 7 -9.39 38.29 -8.98
C ALA A 7 -9.82 38.97 -7.66
N ALA A 8 -11.09 39.37 -7.54
CA ALA A 8 -11.65 39.92 -6.31
C ALA A 8 -11.70 38.91 -5.15
N LEU A 9 -11.83 37.60 -5.42
CA LEU A 9 -11.75 36.55 -4.38
C LEU A 9 -10.32 36.30 -3.88
N LEU A 10 -9.30 36.78 -4.62
CA LEU A 10 -7.89 36.73 -4.22
C LEU A 10 -7.46 37.97 -3.42
N GLN A 11 -8.25 39.05 -3.45
CA GLN A 11 -7.95 40.34 -2.82
C GLN A 11 -8.75 40.62 -1.55
N ALA A 12 -9.73 39.78 -1.19
CA ALA A 12 -10.36 39.87 0.12
C ALA A 12 -9.26 39.63 1.17
N ASP A 13 -8.98 40.64 2.00
CA ASP A 13 -8.15 40.47 3.20
C ASP A 13 -8.66 39.24 3.92
N ALA A 14 -7.84 38.18 3.89
CA ALA A 14 -8.17 36.95 4.55
C ALA A 14 -8.34 37.31 6.03
N LEU A 15 -9.59 37.34 6.51
CA LEU A 15 -9.91 37.14 7.93
C LEU A 15 -8.91 36.08 8.40
N PRO A 16 -8.09 36.34 9.44
CA PRO A 16 -7.00 35.44 9.80
C PRO A 16 -7.59 34.05 9.89
N ALA A 17 -7.22 33.21 8.91
CA ALA A 17 -7.92 31.95 8.68
C ALA A 17 -8.03 31.27 10.03
N ALA A 18 -9.27 31.04 10.49
CA ALA A 18 -9.51 30.43 11.80
C ALA A 18 -8.56 29.23 11.86
N ARG A 19 -7.60 29.28 12.78
CA ARG A 19 -6.49 28.33 12.81
C ARG A 19 -7.13 26.95 12.87
N LEU A 20 -7.12 26.19 11.77
CA LEU A 20 -7.76 24.87 11.68
C LEU A 20 -7.23 23.93 12.76
N ARG A 21 -6.04 24.24 13.31
CA ARG A 21 -5.38 23.58 14.43
C ARG A 21 -4.91 24.61 15.45
N GLU A 22 -5.21 24.37 16.71
CA GLU A 22 -4.79 25.15 17.87
C GLU A 22 -3.40 24.73 18.37
N ILE A 23 -3.03 23.45 18.21
CA ILE A 23 -1.69 22.94 18.54
C ILE A 23 -0.69 23.36 17.45
N PRO A 24 0.37 24.13 17.80
CA PRO A 24 1.38 24.54 16.84
C PRO A 24 2.24 23.34 16.39
N TYR A 25 2.88 23.49 15.24
CA TYR A 25 3.81 22.49 14.66
C TYR A 25 3.20 21.12 14.37
N ASN A 26 1.87 20.97 14.44
CA ASN A 26 1.22 19.74 14.02
C ASN A 26 1.21 19.65 12.49
N TYR A 27 2.25 19.02 11.92
CA TYR A 27 2.39 18.69 10.50
C TYR A 27 1.87 17.30 10.12
N THR A 28 1.22 16.60 11.06
CA THR A 28 0.78 15.21 10.88
C THR A 28 -0.71 15.11 10.50
N SER A 29 -1.21 13.92 10.17
CA SER A 29 -2.64 13.68 9.97
C SER A 29 -3.47 13.72 11.26
N PHE A 30 -2.82 13.64 12.44
CA PHE A 30 -3.50 13.71 13.73
C PHE A 30 -4.18 15.07 13.95
N SER A 31 -5.41 15.02 14.45
CA SER A 31 -6.16 16.15 14.97
C SER A 31 -5.63 16.57 16.35
N ASP A 32 -5.99 17.78 16.78
CA ASP A 32 -5.64 18.26 18.12
C ASP A 32 -6.24 17.36 19.21
N ARG A 33 -7.44 16.80 18.98
CA ARG A 33 -8.07 15.82 19.86
C ARG A 33 -7.16 14.63 20.10
N GLU A 34 -6.66 14.02 19.02
CA GLU A 34 -5.84 12.81 19.14
C GLU A 34 -4.50 13.10 19.82
N ILE A 35 -3.88 14.25 19.57
CA ILE A 35 -2.65 14.67 20.25
C ILE A 35 -2.89 14.87 21.74
N VAL A 36 -3.98 15.56 22.11
CA VAL A 36 -4.36 15.75 23.52
C VAL A 36 -4.58 14.41 24.20
N ILE A 37 -5.38 13.51 23.59
CA ILE A 37 -5.67 12.19 24.16
C ILE A 37 -4.38 11.39 24.34
N ARG A 38 -3.48 11.45 23.37
CA ARG A 38 -2.22 10.70 23.40
C ARG A 38 -1.28 11.15 24.51
N PHE A 39 -1.23 12.43 24.85
CA PHE A 39 -0.37 12.94 25.93
C PHE A 39 -1.06 13.02 27.29
N LEU A 40 -2.34 13.40 27.32
CA LEU A 40 -3.06 13.80 28.53
C LEU A 40 -4.26 12.91 28.85
N GLY A 41 -4.72 12.07 27.90
CA GLY A 41 -5.89 11.19 28.07
C GLY A 41 -7.22 11.82 27.66
N GLU A 42 -8.25 10.97 27.53
CA GLU A 42 -9.59 11.37 27.06
C GLU A 42 -10.33 12.26 28.06
N GLU A 43 -10.17 12.04 29.37
CA GLU A 43 -10.75 12.90 30.41
C GLU A 43 -10.32 14.37 30.24
N ILE A 44 -9.06 14.61 29.89
CA ILE A 44 -8.52 15.97 29.76
C ILE A 44 -9.05 16.67 28.50
N TRP A 45 -9.34 15.92 27.44
CA TRP A 45 -10.01 16.47 26.25
C TRP A 45 -11.43 16.97 26.58
N GLU A 46 -12.19 16.20 27.35
CA GLU A 46 -13.54 16.61 27.76
C GLU A 46 -13.51 17.82 28.70
N ILE A 47 -12.53 17.88 29.61
CA ILE A 47 -12.29 19.06 30.45
C ILE A 47 -11.97 20.29 29.59
N LEU A 48 -11.13 20.16 28.55
CA LEU A 48 -10.82 21.24 27.64
C LEU A 48 -12.07 21.76 26.91
N ASN A 49 -12.95 20.87 26.43
CA ASN A 49 -14.20 21.28 25.79
C ASN A 49 -15.12 22.01 26.77
N THR A 50 -15.26 21.49 28.00
CA THR A 50 -16.04 22.14 29.07
C THR A 50 -15.51 23.55 29.36
N LEU A 51 -14.18 23.72 29.45
CA LEU A 51 -13.55 25.01 29.73
C LEU A 51 -13.68 26.00 28.55
N ARG A 52 -13.75 25.51 27.30
CA ARG A 52 -13.97 26.33 26.09
C ARG A 52 -15.36 26.96 26.09
N GLU A 53 -16.38 26.20 26.47
CA GLU A 53 -17.77 26.69 26.55
C GLU A 53 -17.94 27.84 27.55
N GLN A 54 -17.13 27.84 28.61
CA GLN A 54 -17.18 28.85 29.68
C GLN A 54 -16.55 30.21 29.28
N ARG A 55 -16.00 30.37 28.07
CA ARG A 55 -15.42 31.61 27.48
C ARG A 55 -14.40 32.39 28.34
N LYS A 56 -13.86 31.82 29.42
CA LYS A 56 -12.96 32.49 30.38
C LYS A 56 -11.47 32.08 30.28
N THR A 57 -11.09 31.09 29.47
CA THR A 57 -9.81 30.36 29.59
C THR A 57 -8.87 30.41 28.38
N GLY A 58 -9.17 31.24 27.36
CA GLY A 58 -8.47 31.19 26.05
C GLY A 58 -6.95 31.31 26.09
N ARG A 59 -6.37 32.09 27.02
CA ARG A 59 -4.91 32.25 27.13
C ARG A 59 -4.23 31.03 27.77
N SER A 60 -4.84 30.42 28.78
CA SER A 60 -4.31 29.22 29.44
C SER A 60 -4.39 27.98 28.52
N ALA A 61 -5.47 27.85 27.76
CA ALA A 61 -5.61 26.80 26.74
C ALA A 61 -4.54 26.93 25.65
N ARG A 62 -4.30 28.16 25.15
CA ARG A 62 -3.23 28.41 24.17
C ARG A 62 -1.85 27.99 24.67
N MET A 63 -1.52 28.31 25.93
CA MET A 63 -0.24 27.90 26.52
C MET A 63 -0.11 26.39 26.67
N LEU A 64 -1.20 25.68 27.00
CA LEU A 64 -1.20 24.22 27.01
C LEU A 64 -0.93 23.67 25.60
N PHE A 65 -1.61 24.22 24.58
CA PHE A 65 -1.40 23.77 23.20
C PHE A 65 0.03 24.05 22.72
N GLU A 66 0.66 25.15 23.14
CA GLU A 66 2.09 25.40 22.89
C GLU A 66 2.98 24.34 23.57
N VAL A 67 2.70 23.95 24.82
CA VAL A 67 3.40 22.84 25.50
C VAL A 67 3.22 21.54 24.72
N LEU A 68 1.99 21.19 24.33
CA LEU A 68 1.70 19.99 23.56
C LEU A 68 2.34 20.00 22.17
N GLY A 69 2.41 21.17 21.53
CA GLY A 69 3.08 21.34 20.24
C GLY A 69 4.58 21.07 20.31
N ASP A 70 5.24 21.54 21.37
CA ASP A 70 6.66 21.27 21.62
C ASP A 70 6.91 19.78 21.94
N LEU A 71 6.05 19.16 22.75
CA LEU A 71 6.10 17.71 23.00
C LEU A 71 5.90 16.91 21.70
N TRP A 72 4.93 17.33 20.88
CA TRP A 72 4.57 16.64 19.63
C TRP A 72 5.68 16.74 18.57
N VAL A 73 6.17 17.94 18.28
CA VAL A 73 7.20 18.15 17.26
C VAL A 73 8.48 17.38 17.59
N VAL A 74 8.88 17.32 18.86
CA VAL A 74 10.07 16.58 19.28
C VAL A 74 9.80 15.07 19.29
N SER A 75 8.68 14.61 19.81
CA SER A 75 8.35 13.17 19.81
C SER A 75 8.18 12.58 18.41
N ARG A 76 7.86 13.40 17.41
CA ARG A 76 7.66 12.98 16.01
C ARG A 76 8.80 13.33 15.06
N ASN A 77 9.92 13.86 15.57
CA ASN A 77 11.07 14.22 14.76
C ASN A 77 12.35 13.58 15.31
N PRO A 78 12.81 12.46 14.72
CA PRO A 78 14.04 11.79 15.12
C PRO A 78 15.28 12.70 15.18
N TYR A 79 15.39 13.69 14.29
CA TYR A 79 16.52 14.63 14.29
C TYR A 79 16.53 15.54 15.52
N LEU A 80 15.36 15.99 15.97
CA LEU A 80 15.25 16.76 17.22
C LEU A 80 15.52 15.89 18.44
N GLN A 81 15.08 14.62 18.42
CA GLN A 81 15.38 13.67 19.48
C GLN A 81 16.88 13.46 19.63
N ASP A 82 17.58 13.23 18.50
CA ASP A 82 19.02 13.01 18.48
C ASP A 82 19.78 14.26 18.97
N ASP A 83 19.43 15.47 18.50
CA ASP A 83 20.06 16.71 18.98
C ASP A 83 19.90 16.91 20.50
N LEU A 84 18.72 16.61 21.05
CA LEU A 84 18.43 16.75 22.48
C LEU A 84 19.02 15.63 23.34
N LEU A 85 19.25 14.44 22.76
CA LEU A 85 20.01 13.38 23.41
C LEU A 85 21.48 13.79 23.56
N ASP A 86 22.06 14.34 22.49
CA ASP A 86 23.47 14.74 22.42
C ASP A 86 23.77 16.05 23.15
N ASN A 87 22.78 16.93 23.32
CA ASN A 87 22.93 18.23 23.99
C ASN A 87 22.11 18.34 25.29
N PRO A 88 22.61 17.84 26.44
CA PRO A 88 21.91 17.90 27.73
C PRO A 88 21.48 19.32 28.16
N LYS A 89 22.26 20.35 27.77
CA LYS A 89 21.93 21.76 28.07
C LYS A 89 20.68 22.23 27.33
N ARG A 90 20.57 21.90 26.03
CA ARG A 90 19.38 22.24 25.21
C ARG A 90 18.16 21.49 25.70
N ARG A 91 18.32 20.20 26.01
CA ARG A 91 17.26 19.37 26.62
C ARG A 91 16.76 19.96 27.92
N LYS A 92 17.66 20.35 28.82
CA LYS A 92 17.27 21.01 30.09
C LYS A 92 16.53 22.31 29.83
N ALA A 93 17.03 23.17 28.95
CA ALA A 93 16.38 24.44 28.63
C ALA A 93 14.96 24.26 28.07
N LEU A 94 14.73 23.24 27.21
CA LEU A 94 13.40 22.89 26.72
C LEU A 94 12.49 22.45 27.87
N ILE A 95 12.93 21.50 28.70
CA ILE A 95 12.14 20.97 29.82
C ILE A 95 11.79 22.08 30.82
N ASP A 96 12.75 22.93 31.18
CA ASP A 96 12.55 24.07 32.08
C ASP A 96 11.51 25.05 31.49
N ALA A 97 11.56 25.32 30.18
CA ALA A 97 10.59 26.17 29.50
C ALA A 97 9.17 25.58 29.50
N LEU A 98 9.03 24.26 29.33
CA LEU A 98 7.74 23.57 29.40
C LEU A 98 7.13 23.67 30.81
N TYR A 99 7.92 23.40 31.86
CA TYR A 99 7.47 23.56 33.24
C TYR A 99 7.11 25.00 33.59
N HIS A 100 7.89 25.99 33.11
CA HIS A 100 7.57 27.41 33.30
C HIS A 100 6.21 27.79 32.70
N ARG A 101 5.90 27.32 31.48
CA ARG A 101 4.58 27.55 30.87
C ARG A 101 3.46 26.89 31.67
N ILE A 102 3.67 25.67 32.16
CA ILE A 102 2.67 24.98 32.99
C ILE A 102 2.45 25.71 34.32
N ALA A 103 3.49 26.21 34.98
CA ALA A 103 3.38 27.00 36.20
C ALA A 103 2.55 28.27 35.99
N ALA A 104 2.76 28.97 34.87
CA ALA A 104 1.96 30.15 34.52
C ALA A 104 0.48 29.84 34.20
N ILE A 105 0.14 28.60 33.83
CA ILE A 105 -1.26 28.13 33.71
C ILE A 105 -1.85 27.92 35.12
N ASP A 106 -1.08 27.31 36.01
CA ASP A 106 -1.42 26.99 37.40
C ASP A 106 -1.75 28.27 38.20
N GLU A 107 -0.89 29.29 38.12
CA GLU A 107 -1.08 30.60 38.75
C GLU A 107 -2.38 31.30 38.32
N ARG A 108 -2.81 31.08 37.07
CA ARG A 108 -4.03 31.67 36.50
C ARG A 108 -5.28 30.83 36.74
N SER A 109 -5.15 29.65 37.37
CA SER A 109 -6.27 28.75 37.61
C SER A 109 -7.30 29.32 38.59
N ALA A 110 -6.90 30.26 39.46
CA ALA A 110 -7.73 30.85 40.51
C ALA A 110 -8.50 29.80 41.35
N GLY A 111 -7.91 28.61 41.55
CA GLY A 111 -8.53 27.50 42.30
C GLY A 111 -9.53 26.64 41.50
N ASN A 112 -9.62 26.80 40.18
CA ASN A 112 -10.48 25.98 39.34
C ASN A 112 -9.99 24.51 39.28
N ILE A 113 -10.80 23.59 39.81
CA ILE A 113 -10.50 22.15 39.91
C ILE A 113 -10.19 21.53 38.53
N ASN A 114 -10.92 21.93 37.49
CA ASN A 114 -10.71 21.42 36.14
C ASN A 114 -9.36 21.86 35.56
N VAL A 115 -8.95 23.10 35.83
CA VAL A 115 -7.63 23.60 35.43
C VAL A 115 -6.52 22.87 36.22
N GLN A 116 -6.74 22.58 37.50
CA GLN A 116 -5.79 21.83 38.32
C GLN A 116 -5.57 20.39 37.82
N LYS A 117 -6.63 19.69 37.40
CA LYS A 117 -6.52 18.38 36.75
C LYS A 117 -5.68 18.47 35.47
N LEU A 118 -5.92 19.48 34.65
CA LEU A 118 -5.23 19.71 33.40
C LEU A 118 -3.74 20.01 33.60
N VAL A 119 -3.40 20.87 34.57
CA VAL A 119 -2.02 21.16 34.99
C VAL A 119 -1.32 19.90 35.48
N THR A 120 -2.00 19.07 36.28
CA THR A 120 -1.44 17.80 36.77
C THR A 120 -1.11 16.85 35.63
N ALA A 121 -2.04 16.65 34.69
CA ALA A 121 -1.81 15.83 33.50
C ALA A 121 -0.67 16.38 32.63
N ALA A 122 -0.60 17.70 32.44
CA ALA A 122 0.50 18.33 31.69
C ALA A 122 1.87 18.14 32.38
N LYS A 123 1.94 18.29 33.71
CA LYS A 123 3.17 18.02 34.49
C LYS A 123 3.61 16.56 34.34
N GLN A 124 2.67 15.62 34.37
CA GLN A 124 2.95 14.19 34.15
C GLN A 124 3.45 13.91 32.73
N ALA A 125 2.85 14.53 31.71
CA ALA A 125 3.28 14.39 30.32
C ALA A 125 4.71 14.92 30.09
N VAL A 126 5.04 16.10 30.65
CA VAL A 126 6.41 16.66 30.58
C VAL A 126 7.41 15.80 31.36
N GLN A 127 7.03 15.27 32.53
CA GLN A 127 7.88 14.37 33.30
C GLN A 127 8.19 13.09 32.49
N LYS A 128 7.17 12.45 31.92
CA LYS A 128 7.34 11.28 31.05
C LYS A 128 8.27 11.59 29.86
N PHE A 129 8.01 12.69 29.16
CA PHE A 129 8.84 13.14 28.04
C PHE A 129 10.31 13.37 28.45
N SER A 130 10.57 13.93 29.63
CA SER A 130 11.91 14.08 30.19
C SER A 130 12.58 12.72 30.46
N ASP A 131 11.84 11.81 31.10
CA ASP A 131 12.34 10.48 31.46
C ASP A 131 12.64 9.62 30.22
N ASP A 132 11.85 9.75 29.16
CA ASP A 132 12.00 9.04 27.89
C ASP A 132 13.39 9.29 27.26
N PHE A 133 13.95 10.49 27.37
CA PHE A 133 15.31 10.76 26.88
C PHE A 133 16.37 9.93 27.60
N ARG A 134 16.27 9.85 28.94
CA ARG A 134 17.22 9.07 29.74
C ARG A 134 17.09 7.58 29.43
N GLN A 135 15.85 7.08 29.40
CA GLN A 135 15.57 5.68 29.06
C GLN A 135 16.08 5.33 27.66
N THR A 136 15.85 6.21 26.68
CA THR A 136 16.34 6.04 25.31
C THR A 136 17.87 6.00 25.27
N TYR A 137 18.55 6.92 25.98
CA TYR A 137 20.01 6.93 26.05
C TYR A 137 20.57 5.63 26.63
N ASP A 138 20.03 5.19 27.76
CA ASP A 138 20.48 3.97 28.45
C ASP A 138 20.20 2.72 27.58
N LEU A 139 19.05 2.66 26.92
CA LEU A 139 18.71 1.58 26.01
C LEU A 139 19.61 1.57 24.77
N ARG A 140 19.90 2.73 24.15
CA ARG A 140 20.83 2.84 23.00
C ARG A 140 22.22 2.35 23.38
N LYS A 141 22.73 2.73 24.55
CA LYS A 141 24.03 2.26 25.06
C LYS A 141 24.05 0.75 25.28
N LYS A 142 22.99 0.19 25.88
CA LYS A 142 22.85 -1.26 26.08
C LYS A 142 22.75 -2.01 24.76
N ALA A 143 21.94 -1.52 23.83
CA ALA A 143 21.74 -2.09 22.50
C ALA A 143 23.05 -2.10 21.70
N LEU A 144 23.75 -0.96 21.63
CA LEU A 144 25.04 -0.87 20.95
C LEU A 144 26.07 -1.84 21.54
N SER A 145 26.16 -1.94 22.86
CA SER A 145 27.07 -2.86 23.55
C SER A 145 26.78 -4.34 23.25
N LYS A 146 25.51 -4.74 23.20
CA LYS A 146 25.13 -6.12 22.89
C LYS A 146 25.23 -6.46 21.41
N LEU A 147 24.68 -5.61 20.53
CA LEU A 147 24.58 -5.86 19.08
C LEU A 147 25.94 -5.79 18.39
N SER A 148 26.85 -4.92 18.84
CA SER A 148 28.19 -4.78 18.24
C SER A 148 29.10 -6.00 18.45
N LYS A 149 28.65 -7.01 19.21
CA LYS A 149 29.31 -8.32 19.31
C LYS A 149 29.08 -9.20 18.08
N TYR A 150 28.02 -8.93 17.33
CA TYR A 150 27.55 -9.80 16.24
C TYR A 150 27.54 -9.08 14.89
N THR A 151 27.40 -7.76 14.88
CA THR A 151 27.47 -6.96 13.65
C THR A 151 28.37 -5.74 13.84
N ARG A 152 28.73 -5.08 12.74
CA ARG A 152 29.55 -3.86 12.80
C ARG A 152 28.77 -2.70 13.42
N LYS A 153 29.47 -1.74 14.04
CA LYS A 153 28.83 -0.61 14.73
C LYS A 153 28.04 0.30 13.79
N ASP A 154 28.53 0.48 12.56
CA ASP A 154 27.88 1.23 11.48
C ASP A 154 26.61 0.54 10.94
N ASN A 155 26.43 -0.75 11.22
CA ASN A 155 25.19 -1.47 10.91
C ASN A 155 24.09 -1.22 11.97
N ILE A 156 24.40 -0.56 13.09
CA ILE A 156 23.48 -0.30 14.20
C ILE A 156 23.11 1.18 14.17
N GLN A 157 22.01 1.51 13.50
CA GLN A 157 21.66 2.89 13.17
C GLN A 157 20.53 3.40 14.05
N PHE A 158 20.85 4.42 14.86
CA PHE A 158 19.89 5.15 15.69
C PHE A 158 19.54 6.53 15.12
N ASP A 159 20.22 6.94 14.05
CA ASP A 159 20.12 8.28 13.49
C ASP A 159 18.77 8.54 12.79
N GLY A 160 18.42 9.81 12.70
CA GLY A 160 17.18 10.25 12.08
C GLY A 160 17.01 9.81 10.62
N LEU A 161 18.07 9.74 9.80
CA LEU A 161 17.94 9.35 8.39
C LEU A 161 17.51 7.89 8.26
N ALA A 162 18.21 6.98 8.95
CA ALA A 162 17.85 5.58 8.96
C ALA A 162 16.42 5.38 9.47
N ARG A 163 16.06 5.98 10.61
CA ARG A 163 14.73 5.82 11.22
C ARG A 163 13.60 6.39 10.35
N VAL A 164 13.82 7.53 9.68
CA VAL A 164 12.82 8.15 8.78
C VAL A 164 12.63 7.33 7.50
N SER A 165 13.71 6.81 6.90
CA SER A 165 13.61 6.00 5.68
C SER A 165 12.95 4.64 5.90
N HIS A 166 12.91 4.17 7.15
CA HIS A 166 12.36 2.85 7.53
C HIS A 166 11.04 2.93 8.32
N VAL A 167 10.41 4.11 8.38
CA VAL A 167 9.14 4.33 9.10
C VAL A 167 7.91 3.81 8.35
N THR A 168 8.02 3.61 7.04
CA THR A 168 6.86 3.35 6.15
C THR A 168 7.20 2.38 5.02
N ASP A 169 6.18 1.77 4.43
CA ASP A 169 6.25 1.02 3.17
C ASP A 169 5.46 1.76 2.06
N ALA A 170 5.04 1.06 1.00
CA ALA A 170 4.31 1.68 -0.12
C ALA A 170 2.87 2.10 0.24
N THR A 171 2.38 1.80 1.45
CA THR A 171 1.14 2.39 1.98
C THR A 171 1.29 3.86 2.37
N ASP A 172 2.52 4.33 2.54
CA ASP A 172 2.88 5.69 2.99
C ASP A 172 2.38 6.05 4.41
N TRP A 173 1.97 5.05 5.20
CA TRP A 173 1.58 5.25 6.59
C TRP A 173 2.80 5.42 7.49
N ARG A 174 2.79 6.46 8.34
CA ARG A 174 3.90 6.79 9.26
C ARG A 174 3.41 6.72 10.71
N VAL A 175 3.27 5.50 11.23
CA VAL A 175 2.69 5.26 12.56
C VAL A 175 3.70 5.56 13.65
N GLU A 176 4.73 4.74 13.85
CA GLU A 176 5.85 5.02 14.76
C GLU A 176 7.20 4.95 14.05
N TYR A 177 8.20 5.66 14.59
CA TYR A 177 9.58 5.52 14.16
C TYR A 177 10.24 4.34 14.88
N PRO A 178 11.05 3.52 14.18
CA PRO A 178 11.74 2.43 14.84
C PRO A 178 12.76 2.97 15.86
N PHE A 179 13.04 2.18 16.90
CA PHE A 179 14.08 2.49 17.87
C PHE A 179 15.47 2.42 17.22
N VAL A 180 15.69 1.39 16.40
CA VAL A 180 16.96 1.12 15.71
C VAL A 180 16.70 0.47 14.35
N VAL A 181 17.55 0.78 13.37
CA VAL A 181 17.63 0.05 12.11
C VAL A 181 18.93 -0.76 12.10
N LEU A 182 18.83 -2.04 11.78
CA LEU A 182 19.95 -2.98 11.72
C LEU A 182 20.18 -3.40 10.27
N ASN A 183 21.39 -3.24 9.76
CA ASN A 183 21.77 -3.59 8.38
C ASN A 183 22.87 -4.67 8.38
N PRO A 184 22.54 -5.94 8.69
CA PRO A 184 23.52 -7.03 8.72
C PRO A 184 24.27 -7.18 7.39
N ASP A 185 25.56 -7.52 7.44
CA ASP A 185 26.35 -7.76 6.22
C ASP A 185 26.22 -9.21 5.73
N THR A 186 25.89 -10.15 6.63
CA THR A 186 25.80 -11.58 6.33
C THR A 186 24.59 -12.24 7.01
N GLU A 187 24.12 -13.34 6.43
CA GLU A 187 23.03 -14.15 6.99
C GLU A 187 23.34 -14.68 8.40
N ALA A 188 24.60 -15.02 8.67
CA ALA A 188 25.03 -15.60 9.95
C ALA A 188 24.77 -14.67 11.16
N GLU A 189 24.62 -13.35 10.93
CA GLU A 189 24.36 -12.38 11.99
C GLU A 189 22.91 -12.42 12.47
N ILE A 190 21.97 -12.84 11.63
CA ILE A 190 20.53 -12.62 11.80
C ILE A 190 19.99 -13.23 13.09
N ALA A 191 20.31 -14.50 13.37
CA ALA A 191 19.89 -15.16 14.61
C ALA A 191 20.32 -14.39 15.86
N TYR A 192 21.57 -13.93 15.89
CA TYR A 192 22.10 -13.18 17.02
C TYR A 192 21.45 -11.80 17.17
N LEU A 193 21.14 -11.13 16.06
CA LEU A 193 20.42 -9.86 16.07
C LEU A 193 18.99 -10.03 16.58
N VAL A 194 18.25 -11.04 16.08
CA VAL A 194 16.88 -11.36 16.53
C VAL A 194 16.85 -11.64 18.02
N ARG A 195 17.70 -12.55 18.52
CA ARG A 195 17.81 -12.85 19.96
C ARG A 195 18.07 -11.59 20.79
N THR A 196 19.04 -10.79 20.35
CA THR A 196 19.45 -9.59 21.09
C THR A 196 18.33 -8.55 21.13
N CYS A 197 17.59 -8.35 20.03
CA CYS A 197 16.45 -7.45 20.00
C CYS A 197 15.33 -7.90 20.95
N ILE A 198 15.00 -9.19 20.96
CA ILE A 198 13.97 -9.75 21.86
C ILE A 198 14.39 -9.62 23.33
N GLU A 199 15.65 -9.91 23.67
CA GLU A 199 16.21 -9.68 25.01
C GLU A 199 16.19 -8.21 25.46
N LEU A 200 16.14 -7.27 24.51
CA LEU A 200 16.04 -5.84 24.76
C LEU A 200 14.58 -5.36 24.82
N GLY A 201 13.60 -6.25 24.62
CA GLY A 201 12.17 -5.92 24.58
C GLY A 201 11.75 -5.20 23.29
N LEU A 202 12.51 -5.38 22.20
CA LEU A 202 12.20 -4.77 20.90
C LEU A 202 11.38 -5.73 20.03
N THR A 203 10.32 -5.21 19.41
CA THR A 203 9.62 -5.91 18.33
C THR A 203 10.50 -5.93 17.08
N VAL A 204 10.79 -7.11 16.53
CA VAL A 204 11.58 -7.25 15.31
C VAL A 204 10.68 -7.13 14.08
N ILE A 205 11.08 -6.29 13.13
CA ILE A 205 10.38 -6.09 11.86
C ILE A 205 11.37 -6.38 10.74
N PRO A 206 11.23 -7.51 10.00
CA PRO A 206 12.05 -7.78 8.83
C PRO A 206 11.66 -6.85 7.69
N ARG A 207 12.65 -6.34 6.96
CA ARG A 207 12.42 -5.43 5.84
C ARG A 207 13.42 -5.65 4.72
N GLY A 208 12.93 -5.85 3.50
CA GLY A 208 13.70 -5.65 2.26
C GLY A 208 13.41 -4.26 1.69
N GLY A 209 13.14 -4.15 0.39
CA GLY A 209 12.90 -2.86 -0.29
C GLY A 209 11.67 -2.04 0.11
N GLY A 210 10.92 -2.43 1.14
CA GLY A 210 9.79 -1.63 1.68
C GLY A 210 8.64 -1.39 0.70
N THR A 211 8.45 -2.25 -0.31
CA THR A 211 7.45 -2.06 -1.38
C THR A 211 6.08 -2.66 -1.09
N GLY A 212 5.83 -3.13 0.14
CA GLY A 212 4.56 -3.74 0.53
C GLY A 212 3.41 -2.73 0.60
N TYR A 213 2.18 -3.21 0.35
CA TYR A 213 0.95 -2.39 0.42
C TYR A 213 0.01 -2.80 1.56
N THR A 214 0.49 -3.62 2.51
CA THR A 214 -0.29 -4.13 3.65
C THR A 214 0.14 -3.55 5.00
N GLY A 215 1.17 -2.70 5.03
CA GLY A 215 1.71 -2.15 6.28
C GLY A 215 2.64 -3.11 7.04
N GLY A 216 2.99 -4.26 6.45
CA GLY A 216 3.77 -5.31 7.13
C GLY A 216 5.19 -4.89 7.56
N ALA A 217 5.75 -3.83 6.98
CA ALA A 217 7.06 -3.29 7.36
C ALA A 217 6.99 -2.01 8.21
N ILE A 218 5.78 -1.63 8.69
CA ILE A 218 5.56 -0.38 9.42
C ILE A 218 5.68 -0.60 10.92
N PRO A 219 6.52 0.17 11.63
CA PRO A 219 6.57 0.12 13.08
C PRO A 219 5.27 0.65 13.70
N LEU A 220 4.63 -0.19 14.51
CA LEU A 220 3.45 0.17 15.30
C LEU A 220 3.78 0.59 16.75
N THR A 221 5.04 0.39 17.16
CA THR A 221 5.55 0.74 18.49
C THR A 221 6.91 1.43 18.36
N PRO A 222 7.22 2.44 19.20
CA PRO A 222 8.54 3.06 19.22
C PRO A 222 9.64 2.08 19.67
N LEU A 223 9.29 0.99 20.37
CA LEU A 223 10.21 -0.07 20.80
C LEU A 223 10.29 -1.19 19.76
N SER A 224 10.74 -0.82 18.55
CA SER A 224 10.89 -1.75 17.43
C SER A 224 12.28 -1.66 16.80
N ALA A 225 12.80 -2.81 16.37
CA ALA A 225 14.02 -2.93 15.58
C ALA A 225 13.64 -3.35 14.16
N VAL A 226 13.95 -2.51 13.18
CA VAL A 226 13.83 -2.88 11.78
C VAL A 226 15.14 -3.57 11.38
N ILE A 227 15.07 -4.81 10.91
CA ILE A 227 16.22 -5.52 10.33
C ILE A 227 16.10 -5.40 8.81
N ASN A 228 16.92 -4.52 8.23
CA ASN A 228 17.01 -4.29 6.80
C ASN A 228 17.93 -5.32 6.15
N THR A 229 17.36 -6.19 5.31
CA THR A 229 18.09 -7.28 4.64
C THR A 229 18.69 -6.86 3.30
N GLU A 230 18.56 -5.60 2.86
CA GLU A 230 19.04 -5.12 1.55
C GLU A 230 20.54 -5.35 1.29
N LYS A 231 21.38 -5.50 2.32
CA LYS A 231 22.79 -5.87 2.16
C LYS A 231 23.03 -7.35 1.82
N LEU A 232 22.04 -8.22 2.02
CA LEU A 232 22.08 -9.62 1.62
C LEU A 232 21.77 -9.75 0.12
N ASP A 233 22.50 -9.02 -0.72
CA ASP A 233 22.16 -8.71 -2.11
C ASP A 233 22.88 -9.58 -3.16
N GLN A 234 23.51 -10.65 -2.69
CA GLN A 234 24.29 -11.56 -3.52
C GLN A 234 23.42 -12.70 -4.05
N HIS A 235 23.67 -13.10 -5.29
CA HIS A 235 23.11 -14.32 -5.88
C HIS A 235 24.23 -15.17 -6.51
N THR A 236 24.00 -16.47 -6.59
CA THR A 236 24.96 -17.44 -7.15
C THR A 236 25.04 -17.44 -8.67
N GLY A 237 24.14 -16.72 -9.34
CA GLY A 237 23.92 -16.85 -10.78
C GLY A 237 23.13 -18.12 -11.10
N VAL A 238 22.95 -18.43 -12.38
CA VAL A 238 22.21 -19.62 -12.79
C VAL A 238 23.06 -20.88 -12.62
N GLN A 239 22.53 -21.88 -11.93
CA GLN A 239 23.17 -23.17 -11.71
C GLN A 239 22.23 -24.32 -12.05
N MET A 240 22.77 -25.37 -12.68
CA MET A 240 22.05 -26.63 -12.83
C MET A 240 22.18 -27.45 -11.55
N ARG A 241 21.07 -27.74 -10.88
CA ARG A 241 21.04 -28.52 -9.64
C ARG A 241 20.15 -29.75 -9.79
N THR A 242 20.55 -30.85 -9.16
CA THR A 242 19.67 -32.01 -8.96
C THR A 242 18.81 -31.73 -7.74
N LEU A 243 17.50 -31.60 -7.92
CA LEU A 243 16.55 -31.40 -6.82
C LEU A 243 16.06 -32.75 -6.28
N PRO A 244 15.76 -32.88 -4.97
CA PRO A 244 15.24 -34.13 -4.41
C PRO A 244 13.96 -34.60 -5.12
N GLY A 245 13.96 -35.85 -5.58
CA GLY A 245 12.80 -36.45 -6.26
C GLY A 245 12.59 -35.97 -7.71
N VAL A 246 13.44 -35.10 -8.25
CA VAL A 246 13.34 -34.63 -9.64
C VAL A 246 14.36 -35.35 -10.51
N ALA A 247 13.88 -36.08 -11.53
CA ALA A 247 14.71 -36.98 -12.34
C ALA A 247 15.78 -36.26 -13.20
N ARG A 248 15.56 -34.99 -13.53
CA ARG A 248 16.47 -34.18 -14.35
C ARG A 248 17.08 -33.03 -13.54
N GLN A 249 18.25 -32.57 -13.97
CA GLN A 249 18.78 -31.31 -13.46
C GLN A 249 17.86 -30.15 -13.84
N VAL A 250 17.73 -29.20 -12.92
CA VAL A 250 16.88 -28.03 -13.03
C VAL A 250 17.76 -26.79 -12.95
N ALA A 251 17.52 -25.82 -13.82
CA ALA A 251 18.17 -24.52 -13.69
C ALA A 251 17.59 -23.79 -12.48
N THR A 252 18.47 -23.30 -11.62
CA THR A 252 18.12 -22.66 -10.35
C THR A 252 18.95 -21.41 -10.14
N ILE A 253 18.47 -20.51 -9.28
CA ILE A 253 19.22 -19.38 -8.76
C ILE A 253 19.02 -19.28 -7.26
N GLU A 254 20.13 -19.25 -6.52
CA GLU A 254 20.13 -19.00 -5.08
C GLU A 254 20.44 -17.52 -4.83
N CYS A 255 19.60 -16.88 -4.02
CA CYS A 255 19.62 -15.46 -3.74
C CYS A 255 19.56 -15.21 -2.24
N GLY A 256 20.36 -14.26 -1.75
CA GLY A 256 20.12 -13.64 -0.44
C GLY A 256 18.81 -12.85 -0.43
N ALA A 257 18.24 -12.65 0.76
CA ALA A 257 16.95 -11.99 0.93
C ALA A 257 16.90 -10.54 0.44
N GLY A 258 18.06 -9.86 0.38
CA GLY A 258 18.22 -8.49 -0.09
C GLY A 258 18.36 -8.35 -1.60
N VAL A 259 18.49 -9.45 -2.35
CA VAL A 259 18.59 -9.38 -3.81
C VAL A 259 17.35 -8.71 -4.37
N VAL A 260 17.54 -7.59 -5.08
CA VAL A 260 16.45 -6.93 -5.83
C VAL A 260 15.95 -7.90 -6.91
N THR A 261 14.63 -8.06 -6.98
CA THR A 261 13.98 -9.07 -7.84
C THR A 261 14.42 -8.92 -9.31
N ARG A 262 14.52 -7.68 -9.80
CA ARG A 262 15.01 -7.37 -11.14
C ARG A 262 16.37 -8.01 -11.45
N ARG A 263 17.32 -8.00 -10.50
CA ARG A 263 18.66 -8.59 -10.69
C ARG A 263 18.57 -10.11 -10.89
N ALA A 264 17.71 -10.79 -10.14
CA ALA A 264 17.46 -12.23 -10.34
C ALA A 264 16.79 -12.52 -11.70
N MET A 265 15.87 -11.65 -12.13
CA MET A 265 15.24 -11.75 -13.45
C MET A 265 16.25 -11.53 -14.59
N GLU A 266 17.14 -10.55 -14.46
CA GLU A 266 18.19 -10.25 -15.45
C GLU A 266 19.17 -11.43 -15.56
N ALA A 267 19.65 -11.96 -14.44
CA ALA A 267 20.54 -13.12 -14.43
C ALA A 267 19.90 -14.35 -15.11
N ALA A 268 18.60 -14.59 -14.88
CA ALA A 268 17.87 -15.65 -15.59
C ALA A 268 17.77 -15.35 -17.10
N THR A 269 17.42 -14.11 -17.47
CA THR A 269 17.28 -13.67 -18.86
C THR A 269 18.57 -13.82 -19.65
N GLU A 270 19.71 -13.43 -19.05
CA GLU A 270 21.05 -13.57 -19.63
C GLU A 270 21.41 -15.03 -19.91
N ALA A 271 20.90 -15.96 -19.10
CA ALA A 271 21.03 -17.40 -19.30
C ALA A 271 19.99 -18.01 -20.26
N GLY A 272 19.14 -17.19 -20.90
CA GLY A 272 18.06 -17.65 -21.79
C GLY A 272 16.89 -18.30 -21.06
N LEU A 273 16.72 -17.99 -19.78
CA LEU A 273 15.69 -18.52 -18.88
C LEU A 273 14.82 -17.40 -18.31
N GLU A 274 13.78 -17.78 -17.59
CA GLU A 274 12.83 -16.87 -16.97
C GLU A 274 12.73 -17.11 -15.48
N PHE A 275 12.88 -16.02 -14.71
CA PHE A 275 12.48 -15.97 -13.32
C PHE A 275 10.98 -15.67 -13.26
N ALA A 276 10.20 -16.60 -12.69
CA ALA A 276 8.73 -16.56 -12.76
C ALA A 276 8.08 -15.60 -11.74
N CYS A 277 8.71 -15.39 -10.58
CA CYS A 277 8.18 -14.46 -9.58
C CYS A 277 8.51 -13.01 -9.99
N ASP A 278 7.60 -12.38 -10.73
CA ASP A 278 7.79 -11.07 -11.36
C ASP A 278 6.77 -9.99 -10.92
N PRO A 279 6.77 -9.60 -9.63
CA PRO A 279 5.84 -8.59 -9.12
C PRO A 279 6.02 -7.25 -9.85
N THR A 280 4.95 -6.43 -9.88
CA THR A 280 5.00 -5.08 -10.48
C THR A 280 6.08 -4.20 -9.84
N SER A 281 6.44 -4.47 -8.58
CA SER A 281 7.50 -3.77 -7.85
C SER A 281 8.91 -4.36 -8.04
N ALA A 282 9.14 -5.24 -9.03
CA ALA A 282 10.40 -5.99 -9.18
C ALA A 282 11.68 -5.13 -9.21
N ASP A 283 11.58 -3.87 -9.62
CA ASP A 283 12.71 -2.91 -9.65
C ASP A 283 13.15 -2.45 -8.25
N ALA A 284 12.36 -2.73 -7.21
CA ALA A 284 12.68 -2.37 -5.82
C ALA A 284 12.38 -3.48 -4.80
N SER A 285 11.45 -4.40 -5.07
CA SER A 285 11.16 -5.51 -4.15
C SER A 285 12.32 -6.49 -4.08
N CYS A 286 12.57 -7.04 -2.90
CA CYS A 286 13.65 -7.99 -2.66
C CYS A 286 13.13 -9.42 -2.51
N ILE A 287 14.00 -10.41 -2.75
CA ILE A 287 13.67 -11.84 -2.70
C ILE A 287 13.04 -12.26 -1.38
N GLY A 288 13.55 -11.80 -0.23
CA GLY A 288 12.99 -12.16 1.08
C GLY A 288 11.54 -11.70 1.23
N GLY A 289 11.22 -10.50 0.73
CA GLY A 289 9.86 -9.98 0.68
C GLY A 289 8.96 -10.79 -0.26
N ASN A 290 9.48 -11.23 -1.41
CA ASN A 290 8.73 -12.06 -2.35
C ASN A 290 8.32 -13.41 -1.71
N VAL A 291 9.21 -14.03 -0.94
CA VAL A 291 8.88 -15.25 -0.18
C VAL A 291 7.88 -14.95 0.92
N ALA A 292 8.15 -13.96 1.78
CA ALA A 292 7.29 -13.61 2.91
C ALA A 292 5.86 -13.22 2.50
N MET A 293 5.69 -12.66 1.30
CA MET A 293 4.40 -12.24 0.73
C MET A 293 3.79 -13.23 -0.26
N ASN A 294 4.49 -14.34 -0.56
CA ASN A 294 4.13 -15.26 -1.64
C ASN A 294 3.83 -14.51 -2.96
N ALA A 295 4.77 -13.65 -3.37
CA ALA A 295 4.58 -12.71 -4.45
C ALA A 295 4.27 -13.43 -5.78
N GLY A 296 3.26 -12.90 -6.48
CA GLY A 296 2.94 -13.27 -7.85
C GLY A 296 3.49 -12.23 -8.83
N GLY A 297 2.89 -12.21 -10.01
CA GLY A 297 3.22 -11.30 -11.09
C GLY A 297 2.46 -11.72 -12.35
N LYS A 298 2.74 -11.07 -13.47
CA LYS A 298 2.04 -11.38 -14.73
C LYS A 298 2.28 -12.82 -15.19
N LYS A 299 3.43 -13.41 -14.85
CA LYS A 299 3.79 -14.79 -15.19
C LYS A 299 3.17 -15.84 -14.27
N ALA A 300 2.48 -15.42 -13.20
CA ALA A 300 1.84 -16.35 -12.28
C ALA A 300 0.75 -17.21 -12.96
N VAL A 301 0.18 -16.73 -14.07
CA VAL A 301 -0.73 -17.51 -14.91
C VAL A 301 -0.05 -18.75 -15.50
N LEU A 302 1.26 -18.71 -15.78
CA LEU A 302 2.04 -19.85 -16.27
C LEU A 302 2.57 -20.72 -15.14
N TRP A 303 3.31 -20.11 -14.20
CA TRP A 303 4.16 -20.83 -13.26
C TRP A 303 3.81 -20.59 -11.79
N GLY A 304 2.70 -19.90 -11.52
CA GLY A 304 2.27 -19.61 -10.15
C GLY A 304 3.07 -18.51 -9.45
N THR A 305 2.91 -18.43 -8.14
CA THR A 305 3.54 -17.44 -7.25
C THR A 305 4.91 -17.91 -6.78
N ALA A 306 5.54 -17.17 -5.87
CA ALA A 306 6.85 -17.53 -5.30
C ALA A 306 6.91 -18.98 -4.81
N LEU A 307 5.90 -19.45 -4.05
CA LEU A 307 5.85 -20.82 -3.54
C LEU A 307 5.96 -21.90 -4.62
N ASP A 308 5.29 -21.71 -5.76
CA ASP A 308 5.32 -22.69 -6.85
C ASP A 308 6.72 -22.83 -7.46
N ASN A 309 7.59 -21.83 -7.26
CA ASN A 309 8.91 -21.72 -7.87
C ASN A 309 10.06 -21.92 -6.87
N LEU A 310 9.78 -22.08 -5.57
CA LEU A 310 10.81 -22.29 -4.56
C LEU A 310 11.27 -23.75 -4.55
N ALA A 311 12.58 -23.93 -4.71
CA ALA A 311 13.26 -25.20 -4.43
C ALA A 311 13.63 -25.30 -2.94
N SER A 312 14.07 -24.20 -2.33
CA SER A 312 14.34 -24.12 -0.89
C SER A 312 14.39 -22.67 -0.38
N TRP A 313 14.28 -22.49 0.94
CA TRP A 313 14.54 -21.20 1.59
C TRP A 313 15.04 -21.38 3.03
N ARG A 314 15.72 -20.35 3.53
CA ARG A 314 16.21 -20.27 4.91
C ARG A 314 15.59 -19.09 5.63
N MET A 315 15.37 -19.27 6.93
CA MET A 315 14.83 -18.24 7.80
C MET A 315 15.29 -18.38 9.24
N VAL A 316 15.17 -17.29 9.98
CA VAL A 316 15.39 -17.24 11.43
C VAL A 316 14.07 -16.98 12.14
N THR A 317 13.73 -17.81 13.13
CA THR A 317 12.49 -17.69 13.90
C THR A 317 12.60 -16.69 15.06
N PRO A 318 11.49 -16.30 15.71
CA PRO A 318 11.52 -15.49 16.92
C PRO A 318 12.34 -16.11 18.06
N ASP A 319 12.47 -17.43 18.12
CA ASP A 319 13.35 -18.11 19.11
C ASP A 319 14.83 -18.03 18.76
N ALA A 320 15.18 -17.27 17.71
CA ALA A 320 16.52 -17.13 17.15
C ALA A 320 17.13 -18.43 16.61
N THR A 321 16.33 -19.46 16.38
CA THR A 321 16.76 -20.68 15.71
C THR A 321 16.63 -20.55 14.20
N TRP A 322 17.41 -21.32 13.46
CA TRP A 322 17.36 -21.38 12.01
C TRP A 322 16.40 -22.47 11.52
N MET A 323 15.71 -22.19 10.43
CA MET A 323 14.95 -23.17 9.68
C MET A 323 15.40 -23.18 8.22
N GLU A 324 15.60 -24.38 7.68
CA GLU A 324 15.81 -24.61 6.25
C GLU A 324 14.66 -25.48 5.73
N ILE A 325 13.95 -24.98 4.74
CA ILE A 325 12.83 -25.65 4.11
C ILE A 325 13.25 -26.03 2.69
N GLU A 326 13.17 -27.32 2.36
CA GLU A 326 13.49 -27.86 1.04
C GLU A 326 12.25 -28.53 0.44
N ARG A 327 11.89 -28.15 -0.79
CA ARG A 327 10.77 -28.75 -1.51
C ARG A 327 11.20 -30.07 -2.13
N LEU A 328 10.48 -31.14 -1.78
CA LEU A 328 10.69 -32.48 -2.31
C LEU A 328 9.76 -32.73 -3.50
N ASP A 329 10.24 -33.51 -4.48
CA ASP A 329 9.46 -33.95 -5.64
C ASP A 329 8.81 -32.78 -6.39
N HIS A 330 9.56 -31.70 -6.55
CA HIS A 330 9.05 -30.48 -7.15
C HIS A 330 8.53 -30.74 -8.58
N ASN A 331 7.25 -30.47 -8.83
CA ASN A 331 6.57 -30.74 -10.10
C ASN A 331 6.91 -29.76 -11.24
N LEU A 332 7.85 -28.84 -11.02
CA LEU A 332 8.26 -27.77 -11.93
C LEU A 332 7.10 -26.93 -12.52
N GLY A 333 5.98 -26.87 -11.80
CA GLY A 333 4.76 -26.18 -12.20
C GLY A 333 3.99 -25.71 -10.97
N LYS A 334 2.70 -25.47 -11.14
CA LYS A 334 1.86 -24.93 -10.06
C LYS A 334 1.68 -25.98 -8.97
N ILE A 335 1.83 -25.57 -7.71
CA ILE A 335 1.81 -26.47 -6.55
C ILE A 335 0.44 -27.11 -6.31
N HIS A 336 -0.64 -26.51 -6.82
CA HIS A 336 -1.99 -27.02 -6.66
C HIS A 336 -2.40 -28.08 -7.70
N ASP A 337 -1.56 -28.31 -8.72
CA ASP A 337 -1.82 -29.30 -9.77
C ASP A 337 -1.42 -30.72 -9.37
N ILE A 338 -0.73 -30.88 -8.22
CA ILE A 338 -0.31 -32.18 -7.69
C ILE A 338 -1.20 -32.63 -6.53
N GLU A 339 -1.27 -33.94 -6.30
CA GLU A 339 -2.03 -34.51 -5.19
C GLU A 339 -1.47 -34.04 -3.85
N MET A 340 -0.14 -34.14 -3.66
CA MET A 340 0.54 -33.83 -2.41
C MET A 340 1.86 -33.10 -2.67
N ALA A 341 2.07 -31.95 -2.02
CA ALA A 341 3.36 -31.26 -1.95
C ALA A 341 4.07 -31.65 -0.65
N ARG A 342 5.38 -31.92 -0.73
CA ARG A 342 6.19 -32.32 0.42
C ARG A 342 7.35 -31.35 0.66
N PHE A 343 7.59 -31.04 1.93
CA PHE A 343 8.64 -30.13 2.36
C PHE A 343 9.43 -30.75 3.50
N LYS A 344 10.75 -30.84 3.36
CA LYS A 344 11.65 -31.19 4.46
C LYS A 344 11.99 -29.93 5.23
N VAL A 345 11.71 -29.92 6.53
CA VAL A 345 11.99 -28.79 7.44
C VAL A 345 13.09 -29.22 8.41
N SER A 346 14.26 -28.61 8.27
CA SER A 346 15.41 -28.83 9.14
C SER A 346 15.56 -27.64 10.08
N ARG A 347 15.80 -27.89 11.37
CA ARG A 347 15.91 -26.85 12.40
C ARG A 347 17.30 -26.87 13.02
N TYR A 348 17.98 -25.73 13.01
CA TYR A 348 19.35 -25.61 13.52
C TYR A 348 19.42 -24.58 14.64
N ASP A 349 20.40 -24.76 15.53
CA ASP A 349 20.78 -23.73 16.49
C ASP A 349 21.34 -22.49 15.75
N MET A 350 21.59 -21.42 16.48
CA MET A 350 22.04 -20.13 15.98
C MET A 350 23.30 -20.19 15.10
N ASP A 351 24.12 -21.24 15.25
CA ASP A 351 25.35 -21.45 14.50
C ASP A 351 25.14 -22.00 13.07
N MET A 352 23.88 -22.33 12.69
CA MET A 352 23.50 -22.96 11.42
C MET A 352 24.15 -24.33 11.15
N LYS A 353 24.75 -24.95 12.17
CA LYS A 353 25.48 -26.22 12.05
C LYS A 353 24.87 -27.30 12.93
N THR A 354 24.47 -26.94 14.14
CA THR A 354 23.96 -27.87 15.14
C THR A 354 22.48 -28.13 14.87
N LEU A 355 22.17 -29.33 14.37
CA LEU A 355 20.78 -29.76 14.15
C LEU A 355 20.09 -29.97 15.52
N LEU A 356 18.93 -29.36 15.70
CA LEU A 356 18.18 -29.40 16.97
C LEU A 356 17.30 -30.65 17.10
N ALA A 357 16.84 -31.20 15.98
CA ALA A 357 16.02 -32.40 15.90
C ALA A 357 16.09 -32.99 14.49
N GLU A 358 15.72 -34.26 14.35
CA GLU A 358 15.58 -34.90 13.05
C GLU A 358 14.67 -34.09 12.11
N PRO A 359 15.02 -33.92 10.82
CA PRO A 359 14.20 -33.14 9.90
C PRO A 359 12.79 -33.70 9.75
N GLU A 360 11.82 -32.81 9.78
CA GLU A 360 10.40 -33.12 9.65
C GLU A 360 9.98 -33.08 8.18
N ILE A 361 9.06 -33.94 7.76
CA ILE A 361 8.42 -33.83 6.44
C ILE A 361 6.99 -33.35 6.62
N ILE A 362 6.72 -32.14 6.12
CA ILE A 362 5.38 -31.59 6.01
C ILE A 362 4.81 -32.01 4.66
N ALA A 363 3.69 -32.73 4.66
CA ALA A 363 2.97 -33.15 3.46
C ALA A 363 1.60 -32.46 3.41
N ILE A 364 1.37 -31.66 2.37
CA ILE A 364 0.18 -30.82 2.23
C ILE A 364 -0.53 -31.17 0.91
N PRO A 365 -1.84 -31.41 0.90
CA PRO A 365 -2.58 -31.61 -0.33
C PRO A 365 -2.43 -30.40 -1.26
N GLY A 366 -2.01 -30.60 -2.51
CA GLY A 366 -1.80 -29.50 -3.46
C GLY A 366 -3.03 -28.58 -3.60
N PRO A 367 -4.25 -29.12 -3.76
CA PRO A 367 -5.47 -28.32 -3.85
C PRO A 367 -5.81 -27.49 -2.61
N SER A 368 -5.13 -27.69 -1.47
CA SER A 368 -5.37 -26.91 -0.25
C SER A 368 -4.63 -25.57 -0.20
N PHE A 369 -3.59 -25.38 -1.03
CA PHE A 369 -2.82 -24.12 -1.05
C PHE A 369 -3.64 -22.91 -1.52
N ARG A 370 -4.73 -23.13 -2.25
CA ARG A 370 -5.60 -22.10 -2.80
C ARG A 370 -7.02 -22.64 -2.91
N LYS A 371 -8.04 -21.80 -2.65
CA LYS A 371 -9.42 -22.18 -2.99
C LYS A 371 -9.55 -22.57 -4.47
N VAL A 372 -10.35 -23.60 -4.73
CA VAL A 372 -10.60 -24.12 -6.07
C VAL A 372 -11.08 -23.00 -6.99
N GLY A 373 -10.44 -22.90 -8.17
CA GLY A 373 -10.73 -21.87 -9.17
C GLY A 373 -9.94 -20.57 -8.99
N LEU A 374 -9.12 -20.43 -7.93
CA LEU A 374 -8.28 -19.24 -7.72
C LEU A 374 -6.83 -19.50 -8.16
N GLY A 375 -6.27 -18.57 -8.94
CA GLY A 375 -4.85 -18.59 -9.32
C GLY A 375 -3.90 -18.22 -8.17
N LYS A 376 -4.41 -17.45 -7.18
CA LYS A 376 -3.72 -17.02 -5.96
C LYS A 376 -4.74 -16.94 -4.82
N ASP A 377 -4.34 -17.32 -3.61
CA ASP A 377 -5.16 -17.16 -2.41
C ASP A 377 -4.32 -16.47 -1.33
N VAL A 378 -4.69 -15.24 -0.98
CA VAL A 378 -4.01 -14.44 0.05
C VAL A 378 -4.67 -14.53 1.42
N THR A 379 -5.78 -15.27 1.53
CA THR A 379 -6.60 -15.32 2.74
C THR A 379 -6.10 -16.35 3.75
N ASP A 380 -5.49 -17.44 3.27
CA ASP A 380 -4.86 -18.43 4.15
C ASP A 380 -3.43 -18.02 4.50
N LYS A 381 -3.27 -17.33 5.63
CA LYS A 381 -1.94 -17.00 6.20
C LYS A 381 -1.33 -18.17 6.94
N PHE A 382 -2.08 -19.21 7.31
CA PHE A 382 -1.54 -20.38 8.00
C PHE A 382 -0.87 -21.35 7.01
N LEU A 383 -1.43 -21.50 5.81
CA LEU A 383 -0.88 -22.28 4.70
C LEU A 383 -0.47 -23.70 5.13
N SER A 384 -1.38 -24.36 5.85
CA SER A 384 -1.19 -25.69 6.45
C SER A 384 0.07 -25.83 7.32
N GLY A 385 0.53 -24.73 7.94
CA GLY A 385 1.69 -24.72 8.83
C GLY A 385 3.04 -24.59 8.11
N LEU A 386 3.06 -24.35 6.79
CA LEU A 386 4.30 -24.16 6.04
C LEU A 386 5.02 -22.86 6.49
N PRO A 387 6.27 -22.93 7.01
CA PRO A 387 6.96 -21.76 7.57
C PRO A 387 7.38 -20.71 6.55
N GLY A 388 7.34 -19.43 6.94
CA GLY A 388 7.93 -18.29 6.26
C GLY A 388 7.18 -17.76 5.02
N ILE A 389 6.52 -18.63 4.26
CA ILE A 389 5.78 -18.24 3.05
C ILE A 389 4.40 -17.67 3.39
N GLN A 390 4.06 -16.49 2.85
CA GLN A 390 2.78 -15.80 3.09
C GLN A 390 2.54 -15.37 4.55
N LYS A 391 3.63 -15.27 5.34
CA LYS A 391 3.60 -14.94 6.78
C LYS A 391 3.90 -13.49 7.08
N GLU A 392 4.37 -12.73 6.08
CA GLU A 392 4.70 -11.30 6.21
C GLU A 392 5.71 -11.01 7.35
N GLY A 393 6.55 -11.98 7.69
CA GLY A 393 7.54 -11.86 8.76
C GLY A 393 7.07 -12.25 10.17
N CYS A 394 5.80 -12.68 10.33
CA CYS A 394 5.22 -12.97 11.64
C CYS A 394 5.76 -14.25 12.31
N ASP A 395 6.27 -15.21 11.55
CA ASP A 395 6.86 -16.47 12.07
C ASP A 395 8.38 -16.56 11.88
N GLY A 396 8.99 -15.51 11.32
CA GLY A 396 10.44 -15.39 11.17
C GLY A 396 10.87 -14.54 9.98
N LEU A 397 12.18 -14.40 9.83
CA LEU A 397 12.84 -13.54 8.85
C LEU A 397 13.51 -14.42 7.79
N ILE A 398 13.06 -14.30 6.52
CA ILE A 398 13.67 -15.00 5.37
C ILE A 398 15.06 -14.42 5.09
N THR A 399 16.09 -15.25 5.05
CA THR A 399 17.48 -14.83 4.85
C THR A 399 18.01 -15.14 3.45
N SER A 400 17.55 -16.24 2.85
CA SER A 400 17.88 -16.63 1.47
C SER A 400 16.86 -17.60 0.90
N ALA A 401 16.85 -17.73 -0.43
CA ALA A 401 15.97 -18.63 -1.15
C ALA A 401 16.58 -19.09 -2.48
N THR A 402 16.28 -20.33 -2.84
CA THR A 402 16.60 -20.93 -4.14
C THR A 402 15.33 -21.08 -4.97
N PHE A 403 15.32 -20.48 -6.15
CA PHE A 403 14.21 -20.59 -7.11
C PHE A 403 14.58 -21.49 -8.28
N ILE A 404 13.61 -22.23 -8.80
CA ILE A 404 13.72 -22.83 -10.12
C ILE A 404 13.50 -21.78 -11.20
N LEU A 405 14.11 -21.99 -12.37
CA LEU A 405 13.99 -21.14 -13.54
C LEU A 405 13.32 -21.89 -14.69
N HIS A 406 12.61 -21.15 -15.52
CA HIS A 406 11.82 -21.71 -16.61
C HIS A 406 12.37 -21.36 -17.98
N ARG A 407 12.02 -22.16 -18.98
CA ARG A 407 12.24 -21.78 -20.38
C ARG A 407 10.96 -21.17 -20.93
N MET A 408 11.05 -19.98 -21.52
CA MET A 408 9.93 -19.42 -22.29
C MET A 408 9.78 -20.16 -23.63
N PRO A 409 8.55 -20.39 -24.13
CA PRO A 409 8.37 -20.87 -25.50
C PRO A 409 8.95 -19.88 -26.53
N LYS A 410 9.38 -20.40 -27.67
CA LYS A 410 10.19 -19.66 -28.66
C LYS A 410 9.46 -18.46 -29.27
N TYR A 411 8.18 -18.61 -29.59
CA TYR A 411 7.38 -17.60 -30.27
C TYR A 411 6.31 -17.05 -29.35
N VAL A 412 6.32 -15.73 -29.17
CA VAL A 412 5.32 -15.02 -28.36
C VAL A 412 4.57 -14.03 -29.24
N ARG A 413 3.27 -13.89 -29.01
CA ARG A 413 2.42 -12.85 -29.59
C ARG A 413 1.77 -12.06 -28.47
N THR A 414 1.79 -10.74 -28.55
CA THR A 414 1.01 -9.88 -27.64
C THR A 414 -0.24 -9.43 -28.37
N ILE A 415 -1.40 -9.66 -27.78
CA ILE A 415 -2.70 -9.31 -28.33
C ILE A 415 -3.27 -8.18 -27.48
N ALA A 416 -3.69 -7.10 -28.11
CA ALA A 416 -4.43 -6.01 -27.46
C ALA A 416 -5.86 -5.98 -27.99
N LEU A 417 -6.84 -6.04 -27.11
CA LEU A 417 -8.27 -6.07 -27.44
C LEU A 417 -8.93 -4.84 -26.84
N GLU A 418 -9.51 -3.99 -27.69
CA GLU A 418 -10.15 -2.73 -27.32
C GLU A 418 -11.67 -2.88 -27.39
N PHE A 419 -12.37 -2.63 -26.28
CA PHE A 419 -13.83 -2.68 -26.20
C PHE A 419 -14.39 -1.30 -25.92
N PHE A 420 -15.46 -0.94 -26.63
CA PHE A 420 -16.02 0.42 -26.59
C PHE A 420 -17.41 0.53 -25.95
N GLY A 421 -18.06 -0.60 -25.65
CA GLY A 421 -19.35 -0.64 -24.96
C GLY A 421 -19.23 -0.76 -23.44
N ASN A 422 -20.34 -1.05 -22.76
CA ASN A 422 -20.36 -1.35 -21.33
C ASN A 422 -19.42 -2.54 -21.01
N VAL A 423 -18.74 -2.46 -19.87
CA VAL A 423 -17.79 -3.50 -19.42
C VAL A 423 -18.48 -4.86 -19.30
N SER A 424 -19.73 -4.88 -18.84
CA SER A 424 -20.58 -6.07 -18.78
C SER A 424 -20.70 -6.84 -20.11
N HIS A 425 -20.68 -6.15 -21.25
CA HIS A 425 -20.74 -6.77 -22.58
C HIS A 425 -19.39 -7.35 -23.04
N ALA A 426 -18.29 -6.92 -22.43
CA ALA A 426 -16.95 -7.36 -22.77
C ALA A 426 -16.46 -8.54 -21.90
N VAL A 427 -17.02 -8.70 -20.69
CA VAL A 427 -16.68 -9.80 -19.77
C VAL A 427 -16.89 -11.19 -20.37
N PRO A 428 -17.99 -11.50 -21.10
CA PRO A 428 -18.14 -12.78 -21.78
C PRO A 428 -16.99 -13.09 -22.74
N ALA A 429 -16.46 -12.08 -23.44
CA ALA A 429 -15.32 -12.25 -24.33
C ALA A 429 -14.07 -12.68 -23.56
N ILE A 430 -13.83 -12.12 -22.36
CA ILE A 430 -12.68 -12.50 -21.52
C ILE A 430 -12.78 -13.98 -21.12
N VAL A 431 -13.96 -14.43 -20.70
CA VAL A 431 -14.20 -15.82 -20.31
C VAL A 431 -14.01 -16.76 -21.51
N GLU A 432 -14.63 -16.44 -22.65
CA GLU A 432 -14.49 -17.22 -23.89
C GLU A 432 -13.03 -17.32 -24.36
N ILE A 433 -12.29 -16.21 -24.33
CA ILE A 433 -10.86 -16.17 -24.69
C ILE A 433 -10.03 -17.03 -23.74
N LYS A 434 -10.26 -16.90 -22.43
CA LYS A 434 -9.55 -17.67 -21.42
C LYS A 434 -9.81 -19.17 -21.60
N ASP A 435 -11.08 -19.58 -21.75
CA ASP A 435 -11.44 -20.99 -21.91
C ASP A 435 -10.91 -21.57 -23.23
N TYR A 436 -10.92 -20.77 -24.30
CA TYR A 436 -10.29 -21.13 -25.57
C TYR A 436 -8.78 -21.36 -25.40
N LEU A 437 -8.07 -20.46 -24.73
CA LEU A 437 -6.62 -20.57 -24.51
C LEU A 437 -6.24 -21.74 -23.59
N ASP A 438 -7.06 -22.04 -22.58
CA ASP A 438 -6.88 -23.22 -21.73
C ASP A 438 -7.06 -24.52 -22.52
N ALA A 439 -7.94 -24.54 -23.53
CA ALA A 439 -8.11 -25.67 -24.43
C ALA A 439 -6.91 -25.82 -25.38
N THR A 440 -6.38 -24.72 -25.94
CA THR A 440 -5.20 -24.75 -26.83
C THR A 440 -3.92 -25.13 -26.10
N ALA A 441 -3.83 -24.84 -24.80
CA ALA A 441 -2.70 -25.24 -23.97
C ALA A 441 -2.58 -26.77 -23.78
N LYS A 442 -3.65 -27.53 -24.06
CA LYS A 442 -3.71 -29.00 -23.96
C LYS A 442 -3.55 -29.70 -25.31
N GLN A 443 -3.40 -28.96 -26.39
CA GLN A 443 -3.22 -29.48 -27.75
C GLN A 443 -1.74 -29.54 -28.13
N GLU A 444 -1.42 -30.23 -29.22
CA GLU A 444 -0.08 -30.24 -29.81
C GLU A 444 -0.16 -29.72 -31.26
N PRO A 445 0.55 -28.63 -31.61
CA PRO A 445 1.44 -27.83 -30.75
C PRO A 445 0.68 -26.99 -29.70
N ALA A 446 1.19 -26.98 -28.47
CA ALA A 446 0.57 -26.24 -27.37
C ALA A 446 0.72 -24.73 -27.53
N VAL A 447 -0.37 -23.98 -27.34
CA VAL A 447 -0.36 -22.52 -27.24
C VAL A 447 -0.83 -22.11 -25.86
N ILE A 448 0.07 -21.51 -25.08
CA ILE A 448 -0.14 -21.20 -23.67
C ILE A 448 -0.36 -19.71 -23.44
N LEU A 449 -1.23 -19.39 -22.48
CA LEU A 449 -1.43 -18.03 -22.00
C LEU A 449 -0.28 -17.63 -21.07
N ALA A 450 0.54 -16.69 -21.52
CA ALA A 450 1.75 -16.23 -20.83
C ALA A 450 1.55 -15.00 -19.93
N GLY A 451 0.50 -14.22 -20.19
CA GLY A 451 0.10 -13.08 -19.37
C GLY A 451 -1.27 -12.59 -19.81
N LEU A 452 -2.09 -12.13 -18.88
CA LEU A 452 -3.42 -11.59 -19.16
C LEU A 452 -3.72 -10.44 -18.21
N GLU A 453 -3.92 -9.25 -18.75
CA GLU A 453 -4.11 -8.04 -17.97
C GLU A 453 -5.27 -7.22 -18.51
N HIS A 454 -6.09 -6.72 -17.59
CA HIS A 454 -7.29 -5.94 -17.87
C HIS A 454 -7.10 -4.49 -17.38
N MET A 455 -7.53 -3.53 -18.19
CA MET A 455 -7.57 -2.10 -17.83
C MET A 455 -8.98 -1.56 -18.09
N ASP A 456 -9.59 -0.98 -17.05
CA ASP A 456 -10.89 -0.33 -17.14
C ASP A 456 -10.80 1.11 -17.69
N GLU A 457 -11.95 1.75 -17.91
CA GLU A 457 -12.03 3.11 -18.44
C GLU A 457 -11.26 4.14 -17.60
N ARG A 458 -11.33 4.04 -16.27
CA ARG A 458 -10.69 4.99 -15.35
C ARG A 458 -9.17 4.85 -15.45
N TYR A 459 -8.68 3.61 -15.51
CA TYR A 459 -7.27 3.29 -15.70
C TYR A 459 -6.76 3.78 -17.06
N ILE A 460 -7.46 3.45 -18.16
CA ILE A 460 -7.15 3.88 -19.53
C ILE A 460 -7.04 5.40 -19.61
N LYS A 461 -7.96 6.12 -18.97
CA LYS A 461 -7.95 7.58 -18.89
C LYS A 461 -6.74 8.09 -18.10
N ALA A 462 -6.41 7.47 -16.96
CA ALA A 462 -5.32 7.90 -16.08
C ALA A 462 -3.93 7.71 -16.71
N VAL A 463 -3.72 6.64 -17.50
CA VAL A 463 -2.43 6.38 -18.16
C VAL A 463 -2.28 7.10 -19.51
N GLY A 464 -3.32 7.80 -19.95
CA GLY A 464 -3.34 8.46 -21.26
C GLY A 464 -3.22 7.47 -22.41
N TYR A 465 -3.94 6.34 -22.31
CA TYR A 465 -3.87 5.26 -23.28
C TYR A 465 -4.14 5.76 -24.71
N ALA A 466 -3.29 5.34 -25.65
CA ALA A 466 -3.43 5.65 -27.06
C ALA A 466 -4.27 4.56 -27.74
N THR A 467 -5.52 4.91 -28.08
CA THR A 467 -6.43 4.06 -28.86
C THR A 467 -5.77 3.62 -30.16
N LYS A 468 -5.78 2.32 -30.43
CA LYS A 468 -5.21 1.72 -31.65
C LYS A 468 -6.27 1.64 -32.75
N ALA A 469 -7.53 1.43 -32.38
CA ALA A 469 -8.66 1.52 -33.29
C ALA A 469 -8.77 2.89 -33.95
N ALA A 470 -9.23 2.92 -35.20
CA ALA A 470 -9.54 4.15 -35.92
C ALA A 470 -10.88 4.76 -35.47
N ARG A 471 -11.07 4.90 -34.15
CA ARG A 471 -12.25 5.49 -33.51
C ARG A 471 -11.89 6.78 -32.76
N GLN A 472 -12.79 7.75 -32.79
CA GLN A 472 -12.60 9.01 -32.03
C GLN A 472 -12.81 8.83 -30.52
N GLN A 473 -13.57 7.81 -30.13
CA GLN A 473 -13.81 7.47 -28.73
C GLN A 473 -12.67 6.63 -28.14
N ARG A 474 -12.42 6.78 -26.83
CA ARG A 474 -11.51 5.90 -26.10
C ARG A 474 -12.20 4.57 -25.79
N PRO A 475 -11.46 3.45 -25.75
CA PRO A 475 -12.01 2.20 -25.26
C PRO A 475 -12.42 2.36 -23.79
N LYS A 476 -13.51 1.67 -23.45
CA LYS A 476 -14.03 1.53 -22.09
C LYS A 476 -13.32 0.42 -21.33
N MET A 477 -12.75 -0.52 -22.07
CA MET A 477 -11.98 -1.64 -21.53
C MET A 477 -10.90 -2.06 -22.52
N VAL A 478 -9.71 -2.39 -22.03
CA VAL A 478 -8.62 -2.95 -22.81
C VAL A 478 -8.14 -4.23 -22.14
N LEU A 479 -8.02 -5.31 -22.92
CA LEU A 479 -7.38 -6.55 -22.50
C LEU A 479 -6.06 -6.70 -23.24
N ILE A 480 -4.97 -6.95 -22.52
CA ILE A 480 -3.66 -7.26 -23.08
C ILE A 480 -3.31 -8.69 -22.70
N ALA A 481 -3.01 -9.52 -23.68
CA ALA A 481 -2.64 -10.92 -23.49
C ALA A 481 -1.30 -11.23 -24.17
N ASP A 482 -0.39 -11.90 -23.48
CA ASP A 482 0.73 -12.59 -24.11
C ASP A 482 0.36 -14.06 -24.28
N ILE A 483 0.51 -14.60 -25.49
CA ILE A 483 0.41 -16.04 -25.76
C ILE A 483 1.71 -16.55 -26.35
N ALA A 484 2.08 -17.79 -26.03
CA ALA A 484 3.38 -18.35 -26.38
C ALA A 484 3.26 -19.79 -26.89
N SER A 485 4.13 -20.16 -27.83
CA SER A 485 4.28 -21.54 -28.32
C SER A 485 5.69 -21.75 -28.87
N ASP A 486 6.10 -23.02 -28.96
CA ASP A 486 7.29 -23.40 -29.72
C ASP A 486 7.02 -23.53 -31.22
N ASP A 487 5.75 -23.45 -31.64
CA ASP A 487 5.32 -23.41 -33.04
C ASP A 487 4.81 -22.00 -33.43
N GLU A 488 5.39 -21.43 -34.48
CA GLU A 488 5.08 -20.08 -34.92
C GLU A 488 3.70 -19.96 -35.58
N ASN A 489 3.28 -20.99 -36.32
CA ASN A 489 2.01 -20.97 -37.02
C ASN A 489 0.86 -21.12 -36.02
N ALA A 490 1.00 -22.04 -35.07
CA ALA A 490 0.00 -22.29 -34.04
C ALA A 490 -0.29 -21.03 -33.21
N VAL A 491 0.75 -20.33 -32.73
CA VAL A 491 0.55 -19.09 -31.97
C VAL A 491 -0.09 -17.99 -32.85
N GLY A 492 0.20 -17.96 -34.15
CA GLY A 492 -0.42 -17.03 -35.10
C GLY A 492 -1.90 -17.31 -35.36
N GLU A 493 -2.27 -18.59 -35.51
CA GLU A 493 -3.65 -19.03 -35.70
C GLU A 493 -4.50 -18.75 -34.46
N VAL A 494 -3.99 -19.09 -33.27
CA VAL A 494 -4.65 -18.83 -31.99
C VAL A 494 -4.78 -17.33 -31.74
N ALA A 495 -3.75 -16.52 -32.02
CA ALA A 495 -3.86 -15.06 -31.91
C ALA A 495 -4.99 -14.51 -32.79
N SER A 496 -5.09 -15.01 -34.04
CA SER A 496 -6.15 -14.61 -34.97
C SER A 496 -7.54 -15.03 -34.48
N ALA A 497 -7.66 -16.21 -33.87
CA ALA A 497 -8.91 -16.68 -33.28
C ALA A 497 -9.36 -15.81 -32.10
N VAL A 498 -8.44 -15.43 -31.21
CA VAL A 498 -8.72 -14.50 -30.10
C VAL A 498 -9.25 -13.16 -30.60
N VAL A 499 -8.65 -12.61 -31.68
CA VAL A 499 -9.16 -11.38 -32.32
C VAL A 499 -10.57 -11.58 -32.88
N ARG A 500 -10.88 -12.74 -33.49
CA ARG A 500 -12.23 -13.04 -33.97
C ARG A 500 -13.27 -13.09 -32.85
N ILE A 501 -12.93 -13.67 -31.70
CA ILE A 501 -13.80 -13.70 -30.50
C ILE A 501 -14.09 -12.26 -30.03
N CYS A 502 -13.06 -11.41 -29.97
CA CYS A 502 -13.22 -9.99 -29.63
C CYS A 502 -14.12 -9.24 -30.61
N ASN A 503 -13.89 -9.40 -31.92
CA ASN A 503 -14.67 -8.74 -32.96
C ASN A 503 -16.16 -9.15 -32.93
N ALA A 504 -16.46 -10.41 -32.60
CA ALA A 504 -17.83 -10.90 -32.44
C ALA A 504 -18.60 -10.20 -31.30
N ARG A 505 -17.89 -9.56 -30.37
CA ARG A 505 -18.43 -8.81 -29.23
C ARG A 505 -18.24 -7.29 -29.38
N ASN A 506 -18.17 -6.80 -30.62
CA ASN A 506 -18.02 -5.37 -30.96
C ASN A 506 -16.73 -4.71 -30.40
N GLY A 507 -15.71 -5.52 -30.12
CA GLY A 507 -14.36 -5.06 -29.84
C GLY A 507 -13.48 -5.03 -31.10
N GLU A 508 -12.27 -4.50 -30.96
CA GLU A 508 -11.25 -4.50 -32.00
C GLU A 508 -9.94 -5.08 -31.46
N GLY A 509 -9.39 -6.08 -32.16
CA GLY A 509 -8.17 -6.77 -31.74
C GLY A 509 -6.95 -6.46 -32.60
N PHE A 510 -5.78 -6.33 -31.95
CA PHE A 510 -4.49 -6.03 -32.56
C PHE A 510 -3.45 -7.04 -32.11
N ILE A 511 -2.56 -7.47 -33.01
CA ILE A 511 -1.51 -8.46 -32.72
C ILE A 511 -0.14 -7.82 -32.92
N ALA A 512 0.71 -7.90 -31.90
CA ALA A 512 2.11 -7.52 -31.95
C ALA A 512 3.01 -8.77 -31.98
N VAL A 513 3.86 -8.83 -33.01
CA VAL A 513 4.78 -9.96 -33.26
C VAL A 513 6.20 -9.64 -32.80
N SER A 514 6.74 -8.48 -33.23
CA SER A 514 8.11 -8.09 -32.90
C SER A 514 8.26 -7.76 -31.41
N SER A 515 9.44 -8.02 -30.86
CA SER A 515 9.74 -7.69 -29.46
C SER A 515 9.48 -6.22 -29.12
N GLU A 516 9.80 -5.31 -30.05
CA GLU A 516 9.53 -3.87 -29.91
C GLU A 516 8.03 -3.55 -29.86
N ALA A 517 7.24 -4.11 -30.78
CA ALA A 517 5.79 -3.89 -30.79
C ALA A 517 5.11 -4.47 -29.54
N ARG A 518 5.55 -5.66 -29.09
CA ARG A 518 5.08 -6.28 -27.85
C ARG A 518 5.39 -5.39 -26.64
N LYS A 519 6.63 -4.90 -26.52
CA LYS A 519 7.01 -3.92 -25.48
C LYS A 519 6.11 -2.70 -25.53
N LYS A 520 5.84 -2.14 -26.72
CA LYS A 520 4.97 -0.97 -26.89
C LYS A 520 3.55 -1.19 -26.38
N PHE A 521 2.97 -2.37 -26.56
CA PHE A 521 1.64 -2.69 -26.03
C PHE A 521 1.64 -2.71 -24.50
N TRP A 522 2.70 -3.27 -23.90
CA TRP A 522 2.86 -3.36 -22.45
C TRP A 522 3.25 -2.04 -21.76
N LEU A 523 3.79 -1.06 -22.48
CA LEU A 523 4.21 0.22 -21.91
C LEU A 523 3.06 0.96 -21.22
N ASP A 524 1.85 0.93 -21.78
CA ASP A 524 0.71 1.67 -21.21
C ASP A 524 0.30 1.12 -19.84
N ARG A 525 0.40 -0.21 -19.65
CA ARG A 525 0.14 -0.90 -18.37
C ARG A 525 1.24 -0.66 -17.32
N ALA A 526 2.46 -0.33 -17.75
CA ALA A 526 3.59 -0.07 -16.87
C ALA A 526 3.65 1.39 -16.36
N ARG A 527 2.81 2.31 -16.87
CA ARG A 527 2.77 3.73 -16.48
C ARG A 527 2.05 3.99 -15.16
N THR A 528 2.32 3.20 -14.13
CA THR A 528 1.70 3.37 -12.79
C THR A 528 2.03 4.74 -12.16
N ALA A 529 3.20 5.31 -12.45
CA ALA A 529 3.58 6.65 -11.99
C ALA A 529 2.68 7.78 -12.56
N ALA A 530 2.03 7.58 -13.71
CA ALA A 530 1.07 8.53 -14.24
C ALA A 530 -0.20 8.60 -13.38
N ILE A 531 -0.59 7.46 -12.79
CA ILE A 531 -1.75 7.36 -11.88
C ILE A 531 -1.47 8.16 -10.60
N ALA A 532 -0.24 8.10 -10.07
CA ALA A 532 0.16 8.84 -8.87
C ALA A 532 0.00 10.37 -9.02
N LYS A 533 0.18 10.92 -10.23
CA LYS A 533 -0.05 12.35 -10.53
C LYS A 533 -1.52 12.76 -10.43
N HIS A 534 -2.45 11.81 -10.56
CA HIS A 534 -3.88 12.05 -10.47
C HIS A 534 -4.45 11.78 -9.06
N THR A 535 -3.66 11.18 -8.17
CA THR A 535 -4.03 10.91 -6.77
C THR A 535 -3.46 11.98 -5.85
N ASN A 536 -4.01 13.20 -5.91
CA ASN A 536 -3.75 14.25 -4.90
C ASN A 536 -4.51 14.02 -3.57
N ALA A 537 -5.24 12.90 -3.47
CA ALA A 537 -6.09 12.55 -2.33
C ALA A 537 -5.73 11.18 -1.76
N PHE A 538 -6.14 10.95 -0.52
CA PHE A 538 -6.09 9.67 0.19
C PHE A 538 -6.52 8.52 -0.75
N LYS A 539 -5.57 7.63 -1.08
CA LYS A 539 -5.79 6.46 -1.94
C LYS A 539 -6.05 5.24 -1.06
N ILE A 540 -7.19 4.60 -1.25
CA ILE A 540 -7.46 3.27 -0.69
C ILE A 540 -7.13 2.25 -1.76
N ASN A 541 -6.25 1.29 -1.43
CA ASN A 541 -5.92 0.17 -2.31
C ASN A 541 -6.66 -1.07 -1.80
N GLU A 542 -7.31 -1.79 -2.70
CA GLU A 542 -7.88 -3.10 -2.43
C GLU A 542 -7.28 -4.11 -3.43
N ASP A 543 -6.80 -5.25 -2.91
CA ASP A 543 -6.36 -6.41 -3.70
C ASP A 543 -7.37 -7.54 -3.45
N VAL A 544 -8.27 -7.74 -4.41
CA VAL A 544 -9.41 -8.66 -4.28
C VAL A 544 -9.35 -9.76 -5.31
N VAL A 545 -9.89 -10.92 -4.96
CA VAL A 545 -10.03 -12.05 -5.88
C VAL A 545 -11.50 -12.22 -6.24
N ILE A 546 -11.82 -12.10 -7.53
CA ILE A 546 -13.18 -12.13 -8.06
C ILE A 546 -13.29 -13.24 -9.11
N PRO A 547 -14.33 -14.09 -9.09
CA PRO A 547 -14.60 -15.00 -10.19
C PRO A 547 -14.76 -14.25 -11.51
N LEU A 548 -14.05 -14.65 -12.57
CA LEU A 548 -14.07 -13.96 -13.87
C LEU A 548 -15.48 -13.62 -14.40
N PRO A 549 -16.49 -14.53 -14.34
CA PRO A 549 -17.84 -14.21 -14.80
C PRO A 549 -18.54 -13.08 -14.03
N LYS A 550 -18.05 -12.73 -12.85
CA LYS A 550 -18.59 -11.69 -11.95
C LYS A 550 -17.86 -10.34 -12.06
N LEU A 551 -16.86 -10.24 -12.94
CA LEU A 551 -16.07 -9.01 -13.10
C LEU A 551 -16.92 -7.79 -13.50
N GLY A 552 -17.94 -8.00 -14.35
CA GLY A 552 -18.85 -6.93 -14.77
C GLY A 552 -19.69 -6.40 -13.62
N GLU A 553 -20.37 -7.30 -12.90
CA GLU A 553 -21.15 -6.95 -11.69
C GLU A 553 -20.29 -6.23 -10.65
N TYR A 554 -19.04 -6.67 -10.46
CA TYR A 554 -18.10 -6.01 -9.55
C TYR A 554 -17.77 -4.59 -10.01
N SER A 555 -17.41 -4.40 -11.28
CA SER A 555 -17.08 -3.07 -11.83
C SER A 555 -18.26 -2.11 -11.72
N ASP A 556 -19.46 -2.56 -12.08
CA ASP A 556 -20.68 -1.76 -12.02
C ASP A 556 -21.04 -1.41 -10.56
N GLY A 557 -20.85 -2.35 -9.63
CA GLY A 557 -21.04 -2.13 -8.19
C GLY A 557 -20.11 -1.04 -7.63
N ILE A 558 -18.83 -1.06 -7.99
CA ILE A 558 -17.87 -0.02 -7.57
C ILE A 558 -18.26 1.36 -8.12
N GLU A 559 -18.64 1.43 -9.40
CA GLU A 559 -19.07 2.70 -10.00
C GLU A 559 -20.37 3.23 -9.37
N ARG A 560 -21.32 2.35 -9.02
CA ARG A 560 -22.53 2.73 -8.28
C ARG A 560 -22.18 3.35 -6.92
N ILE A 561 -21.30 2.71 -6.15
CA ILE A 561 -20.83 3.24 -4.85
C ILE A 561 -20.22 4.64 -5.04
N ASN A 562 -19.39 4.81 -6.07
CA ASN A 562 -18.80 6.11 -6.40
C ASN A 562 -19.87 7.18 -6.67
N ILE A 563 -20.87 6.86 -7.49
CA ILE A 563 -21.98 7.78 -7.83
C ILE A 563 -22.77 8.15 -6.58
N GLU A 564 -23.22 7.16 -5.81
CA GLU A 564 -24.02 7.37 -4.61
C GLU A 564 -23.29 8.22 -3.56
N LEU A 565 -22.04 7.87 -3.23
CA LEU A 565 -21.24 8.62 -2.25
C LEU A 565 -20.92 10.03 -2.75
N SER A 566 -20.62 10.18 -4.04
CA SER A 566 -20.36 11.49 -4.65
C SER A 566 -21.60 12.39 -4.60
N ILE A 567 -22.80 11.85 -4.81
CA ILE A 567 -24.06 12.62 -4.69
C ILE A 567 -24.36 12.93 -3.22
N LYS A 568 -24.25 11.94 -2.31
CA LYS A 568 -24.45 12.14 -0.86
C LYS A 568 -23.52 13.23 -0.31
N ASN A 569 -22.26 13.29 -0.75
CA ASN A 569 -21.33 14.34 -0.38
C ASN A 569 -21.74 15.72 -0.92
N LYS A 570 -22.23 15.80 -2.16
CA LYS A 570 -22.77 17.07 -2.71
C LYS A 570 -24.00 17.53 -1.92
N LEU A 571 -24.89 16.62 -1.56
CA LEU A 571 -26.06 16.93 -0.74
C LEU A 571 -25.66 17.45 0.64
N LYS A 572 -24.69 16.80 1.31
CA LYS A 572 -24.14 17.28 2.60
C LYS A 572 -23.52 18.67 2.48
N LEU A 573 -22.81 18.96 1.39
CA LEU A 573 -22.27 20.29 1.11
C LEU A 573 -23.39 21.31 0.89
N VAL A 574 -24.43 20.96 0.12
CA VAL A 574 -25.60 21.81 -0.10
C VAL A 574 -26.30 22.11 1.23
N ASP A 575 -26.46 21.12 2.12
CA ASP A 575 -27.06 21.32 3.44
C ASP A 575 -26.23 22.28 4.30
N ALA A 576 -24.90 22.14 4.31
CA ALA A 576 -24.00 23.04 5.03
C ALA A 576 -24.00 24.45 4.45
N LEU A 577 -24.02 24.60 3.12
CA LEU A 577 -24.11 25.89 2.45
C LEU A 577 -25.46 26.56 2.68
N GLU A 578 -26.57 25.81 2.68
CA GLU A 578 -27.88 26.38 2.96
C GLU A 578 -27.95 26.90 4.40
N LEU A 579 -27.45 26.13 5.37
CA LEU A 579 -27.36 26.58 6.77
C LEU A 579 -26.51 27.85 6.91
N PHE A 580 -25.35 27.89 6.24
CA PHE A 580 -24.48 29.07 6.24
C PHE A 580 -25.19 30.28 5.60
N MET A 581 -25.84 30.08 4.46
CA MET A 581 -26.56 31.13 3.73
C MET A 581 -27.84 31.57 4.42
N GLN A 582 -28.38 30.82 5.38
CA GLN A 582 -29.52 31.24 6.22
C GLN A 582 -29.09 32.08 7.43
N GLY A 583 -27.80 32.02 7.81
CA GLY A 583 -27.27 32.80 8.92
C GLY A 583 -27.00 34.26 8.55
N ASP A 584 -26.57 35.03 9.55
CA ASP A 584 -26.10 36.40 9.35
C ASP A 584 -24.80 36.39 8.54
N LEU A 585 -24.89 36.80 7.28
CA LEU A 585 -23.73 36.88 6.40
C LEU A 585 -22.88 38.12 6.74
N PRO A 586 -21.54 38.00 6.82
CA PRO A 586 -20.68 39.11 7.14
C PRO A 586 -20.77 40.18 6.05
N LEU A 587 -21.04 41.41 6.46
CA LEU A 587 -21.05 42.59 5.60
C LEU A 587 -19.71 43.32 5.73
N GLN A 588 -19.02 43.51 4.61
CA GLN A 588 -17.87 44.42 4.56
C GLN A 588 -18.36 45.80 4.14
N PRO A 589 -18.10 46.85 4.93
CA PRO A 589 -18.35 48.22 4.50
C PRO A 589 -17.43 48.58 3.33
N ASP A 590 -17.90 49.43 2.43
CA ASP A 590 -17.08 50.05 1.40
C ASP A 590 -16.11 51.10 1.98
N GLU A 591 -15.30 51.73 1.11
CA GLU A 591 -14.31 52.75 1.51
C GLU A 591 -14.95 53.96 2.21
N ASP A 592 -16.26 54.18 2.04
CA ASP A 592 -17.05 55.26 2.63
C ASP A 592 -17.80 54.82 3.91
N GLY A 593 -17.63 53.57 4.35
CA GLY A 593 -18.25 53.03 5.55
C GLY A 593 -19.69 52.52 5.38
N ASN A 594 -20.20 52.46 4.15
CA ASN A 594 -21.54 51.98 3.84
C ASN A 594 -21.54 50.48 3.54
N ALA A 595 -22.56 49.75 4.00
CA ALA A 595 -22.76 48.35 3.66
C ALA A 595 -24.06 48.19 2.87
N ASP A 596 -23.99 47.59 1.68
CA ASP A 596 -25.14 47.32 0.82
C ASP A 596 -25.91 46.06 1.27
N VAL A 597 -26.71 46.24 2.31
CA VAL A 597 -27.51 45.17 2.94
C VAL A 597 -28.52 44.57 1.95
N GLU A 598 -29.14 45.42 1.12
CA GLU A 598 -30.22 45.00 0.21
C GLU A 598 -29.70 44.10 -0.91
N SER A 599 -28.54 44.43 -1.51
CA SER A 599 -27.89 43.60 -2.51
C SER A 599 -27.44 42.24 -1.95
N VAL A 600 -26.94 42.22 -0.71
CA VAL A 600 -26.55 40.97 -0.05
C VAL A 600 -27.78 40.09 0.23
N GLN A 601 -28.87 40.66 0.74
CA GLN A 601 -30.13 39.93 0.94
C GLN A 601 -30.71 39.39 -0.37
N SER A 602 -30.71 40.19 -1.44
CA SER A 602 -31.16 39.74 -2.77
C SER A 602 -30.34 38.56 -3.29
N LYS A 603 -29.00 38.63 -3.20
CA LYS A 603 -28.10 37.54 -3.58
C LYS A 603 -28.27 36.30 -2.70
N GLN A 604 -28.52 36.48 -1.41
CA GLN A 604 -28.80 35.40 -0.47
C GLN A 604 -30.05 34.61 -0.90
N VAL A 605 -31.14 35.30 -1.26
CA VAL A 605 -32.37 34.67 -1.78
C VAL A 605 -32.08 33.88 -3.06
N MET A 606 -31.34 34.47 -4.01
CA MET A 606 -30.95 33.78 -5.26
C MET A 606 -30.10 32.54 -5.00
N ALA A 607 -29.12 32.64 -4.10
CA ALA A 607 -28.25 31.53 -3.73
C ALA A 607 -29.03 30.39 -3.05
N LEU A 608 -29.95 30.72 -2.13
CA LEU A 608 -30.82 29.73 -1.48
C LEU A 608 -31.73 29.02 -2.50
N GLN A 609 -32.28 29.74 -3.49
CA GLN A 609 -33.06 29.11 -4.55
C GLN A 609 -32.21 28.15 -5.39
N LEU A 610 -31.01 28.58 -5.80
CA LEU A 610 -30.07 27.72 -6.53
C LEU A 610 -29.71 26.45 -5.76
N LEU A 611 -29.46 26.56 -4.44
CA LEU A 611 -29.17 25.41 -3.59
C LEU A 611 -30.34 24.43 -3.49
N ARG A 612 -31.58 24.94 -3.41
CA ARG A 612 -32.79 24.11 -3.39
C ARG A 612 -32.98 23.36 -4.72
N ASP A 613 -32.79 24.04 -5.84
CA ASP A 613 -32.89 23.44 -7.17
C ASP A 613 -31.81 22.36 -7.37
N LEU A 614 -30.57 22.64 -6.95
CA LEU A 614 -29.49 21.66 -6.96
C LEU A 614 -29.78 20.46 -6.07
N ARG A 615 -30.32 20.68 -4.86
CA ARG A 615 -30.73 19.59 -3.96
C ARG A 615 -31.79 18.71 -4.61
N ALA A 616 -32.83 19.31 -5.19
CA ALA A 616 -33.91 18.58 -5.85
C ALA A 616 -33.37 17.74 -7.02
N LYS A 617 -32.51 18.32 -7.85
CA LYS A 617 -31.84 17.63 -8.96
C LYS A 617 -31.01 16.44 -8.49
N TRP A 618 -30.16 16.63 -7.49
CA TRP A 618 -29.29 15.55 -6.99
C TRP A 618 -30.08 14.45 -6.29
N ARG A 619 -31.15 14.79 -5.56
CA ARG A 619 -32.05 13.81 -4.95
C ARG A 619 -32.83 13.01 -5.99
N LEU A 620 -33.30 13.66 -7.06
CA LEU A 620 -33.96 12.96 -8.16
C LEU A 620 -33.02 11.90 -8.74
N ILE A 621 -31.82 12.29 -9.17
CA ILE A 621 -30.83 11.36 -9.73
C ILE A 621 -30.54 10.21 -8.75
N LEU A 622 -30.27 10.50 -7.48
CA LEU A 622 -29.94 9.48 -6.48
C LEU A 622 -31.07 8.47 -6.25
N ASN A 623 -32.32 8.92 -6.32
CA ASN A 623 -33.49 8.08 -6.05
C ASN A 623 -33.94 7.29 -7.28
N THR A 624 -33.44 7.62 -8.48
CA THR A 624 -33.89 7.03 -9.75
C THR A 624 -32.75 6.35 -10.53
N LEU A 625 -31.63 5.99 -9.89
CA LEU A 625 -30.47 5.36 -10.57
C LEU A 625 -30.83 4.08 -11.33
N ASP A 626 -31.82 3.32 -10.84
CA ASP A 626 -32.27 2.07 -11.46
C ASP A 626 -33.36 2.28 -12.51
N GLU A 627 -33.83 3.53 -12.69
CA GLU A 627 -34.88 3.85 -13.66
C GLU A 627 -34.30 4.21 -15.04
N PRO A 628 -35.09 4.09 -16.12
CA PRO A 628 -34.66 4.50 -17.45
C PRO A 628 -34.25 5.97 -17.48
N ILE A 629 -33.27 6.33 -18.32
CA ILE A 629 -32.79 7.72 -18.46
C ILE A 629 -33.92 8.72 -18.80
N ALA A 630 -35.00 8.23 -19.41
CA ALA A 630 -36.21 8.98 -19.72
C ALA A 630 -36.92 9.56 -18.47
N THR A 631 -36.75 8.94 -17.29
CA THR A 631 -37.26 9.46 -16.00
C THR A 631 -36.73 10.86 -15.71
N LEU A 632 -35.52 11.21 -16.18
CA LEU A 632 -34.94 12.54 -15.99
C LEU A 632 -35.53 13.62 -16.93
N GLY A 633 -36.41 13.26 -17.87
CA GLY A 633 -37.00 14.19 -18.83
C GLY A 633 -35.94 14.95 -19.63
N GLU A 634 -36.06 16.28 -19.68
CA GLU A 634 -35.09 17.15 -20.37
C GLU A 634 -33.65 17.01 -19.86
N MET A 635 -33.47 16.69 -18.57
CA MET A 635 -32.13 16.49 -18.00
C MET A 635 -31.44 15.23 -18.52
N GLY A 636 -32.21 14.23 -18.96
CA GLY A 636 -31.71 12.96 -19.49
C GLY A 636 -31.32 13.02 -20.96
N LYS A 637 -31.78 14.01 -21.74
CA LYS A 637 -31.53 14.11 -23.19
C LYS A 637 -30.05 14.02 -23.59
N PRO A 638 -29.09 14.68 -22.90
CA PRO A 638 -27.67 14.56 -23.23
C PRO A 638 -27.06 13.19 -22.95
N PHE A 639 -27.80 12.31 -22.27
CA PHE A 639 -27.37 11.02 -21.76
C PHE A 639 -28.18 9.86 -22.36
N ALA A 640 -28.94 10.11 -23.43
CA ALA A 640 -29.82 9.13 -24.06
C ALA A 640 -29.11 7.85 -24.57
N GLN A 641 -27.78 7.87 -24.66
CA GLN A 641 -26.95 6.68 -24.94
C GLN A 641 -26.85 5.69 -23.77
N HIS A 642 -27.29 6.06 -22.57
CA HIS A 642 -27.29 5.22 -21.38
C HIS A 642 -28.68 4.60 -21.17
N GLU A 643 -28.73 3.35 -20.72
CA GLU A 643 -29.99 2.62 -20.50
C GLU A 643 -30.73 3.11 -19.25
N ASN A 644 -29.97 3.44 -18.20
CA ASN A 644 -30.43 3.92 -16.91
C ASN A 644 -29.74 5.24 -16.52
N VAL A 645 -30.28 5.89 -15.48
CA VAL A 645 -29.79 7.15 -14.87
C VAL A 645 -28.44 6.96 -14.19
#